data_AF-A0A0V0WZG3-F1
#
_entry.id   AF-A0A0V0WZG3-F1
#
_cell.length_a   1.000
_cell.length_b   1.000
_cell.length_c   1.000
_cell.angle_alpha   90.00
_cell.angle_beta   90.00
_cell.angle_gamma   90.00
#
_symmetry.space_group_name_H-M   'P 1'
#
loop_
_entity.id
_entity.type
_entity.pdbx_description
1 polymer ?
#
loop_
_entity_poly.entity_id
_entity_poly.type
_entity_poly.pdbx_seq_one_letter_code
_entity_poly.pdbx_strand_id
1 'polypeptide(L)'
;LLAVGYKEMVDSAGRKLIVLDNGTGFVKCGYAGTNFPEHVFPSVVGRPTIRSKIKVNDVELQDVMIGSKCAAVRHMLDLSYPMDNGIVRNWDDMDLVWDYTFGPECLNLQPSECKLLLTEAPLNPIKNREKMFEVMFEKFGFHSVYVAVQAVLTLYAQGLETGVVVDSGDGVTHICPVYQGFALNHLTKRLDIAGRNITSYLVSLLKLRGYAFNHSADFETVRQIKEKLCYTAYDIEQEVKLALETVILVKPYTLPDGRVIRVGSERFQAPEVLFQPNLIDVECCGISELLFNVIQSADIDTRAEFYKHIVLSGGSTMFAGLPSRFEREIKQLYLERVLKGNKEAFQNFYRYTVIVVSHLYLGSTLLSMPKHEPFTPKAISNRIKAKGLQKLRWFCQMCQKQCRDQNGFKCHLTSESHQRQLLLFAESPGRFLGQYSGEFKKGFLDILTRQFGTKRVKANTVYQEYIKDRNHVHMNSTCWFTLTGFVNYLGRTGICKVDQTEKGWFIQYIDRSLEERREKMAKKVKMDMDDEERMRDVIMKQAERARERLKESGELEEEASYSELKKSDDQKIEFKLPKMVPVKDKLKPLEILSNAARSSTDRKFDKPSTSKSVTRPKSALDEIKEAEEMYKEMKNRTRCWLHPGIVVKIISKRYGERLNNEKGVVTNVKEERFACLQLLSDEDTTVTVEQKHLETVIPALNRTVLIVNGAYRGQKATLESVNEKNYSASVRICEGVIRGRLLENVEYEDICKWHG
;
A
#
# COMPACT_ATOMS: atom_id res chain seq x y z
N LEU A 1 -35.20 16.37 -0.89
CA LEU A 1 -35.33 16.63 -2.34
C LEU A 1 -34.97 15.43 -3.25
N LEU A 2 -34.66 14.23 -2.71
CA LEU A 2 -34.35 13.03 -3.52
C LEU A 2 -35.47 11.97 -3.44
N ALA A 3 -36.70 12.40 -3.69
CA ALA A 3 -37.84 11.50 -3.92
C ALA A 3 -38.17 11.50 -5.42
N VAL A 4 -37.32 10.86 -6.22
CA VAL A 4 -37.61 10.52 -7.61
C VAL A 4 -38.02 9.05 -7.61
N GLY A 5 -39.27 8.76 -7.97
CA GLY A 5 -39.74 7.39 -8.11
C GLY A 5 -39.00 6.70 -9.25
N TYR A 6 -38.08 5.79 -8.93
CA TYR A 6 -37.41 4.97 -9.92
C TYR A 6 -38.37 3.87 -10.39
N LYS A 7 -38.60 3.79 -11.71
CA LYS A 7 -39.19 2.59 -12.32
C LYS A 7 -38.30 1.38 -12.02
N GLU A 8 -38.90 0.20 -11.90
CA GLU A 8 -38.18 -1.06 -11.76
C GLU A 8 -37.04 -1.15 -12.79
N MET A 9 -35.82 -1.43 -12.34
CA MET A 9 -34.69 -1.57 -13.27
C MET A 9 -34.72 -2.94 -13.92
N VAL A 10 -35.27 -2.96 -15.13
CA VAL A 10 -35.29 -4.11 -16.03
C VAL A 10 -34.25 -3.98 -17.13
N ASP A 11 -33.68 -5.12 -17.50
CA ASP A 11 -32.76 -5.28 -18.64
C ASP A 11 -33.43 -4.95 -19.99
N SER A 12 -32.65 -4.87 -21.07
CA SER A 12 -33.19 -4.71 -22.43
C SER A 12 -34.18 -5.82 -22.84
N ALA A 13 -34.09 -6.99 -22.21
CA ALA A 13 -35.00 -8.12 -22.34
C ALA A 13 -36.12 -8.18 -21.26
N GLY A 14 -36.33 -7.12 -20.46
CA GLY A 14 -37.38 -7.07 -19.44
C GLY A 14 -37.06 -7.78 -18.11
N ARG A 15 -35.86 -8.34 -17.95
CA ARG A 15 -35.46 -9.10 -16.76
C ARG A 15 -35.16 -8.20 -15.56
N LYS A 16 -35.74 -8.51 -14.39
CA LYS A 16 -35.48 -7.77 -13.14
C LYS A 16 -34.11 -8.15 -12.55
N LEU A 17 -33.45 -7.20 -11.88
CA LEU A 17 -32.24 -7.45 -11.09
C LEU A 17 -32.58 -7.46 -9.60
N ILE A 18 -32.13 -8.49 -8.90
CA ILE A 18 -32.25 -8.67 -7.45
C ILE A 18 -30.91 -8.32 -6.80
N VAL A 19 -30.96 -7.67 -5.64
CA VAL A 19 -29.82 -7.45 -4.75
C VAL A 19 -29.98 -8.33 -3.53
N LEU A 20 -28.93 -9.09 -3.19
CA LEU A 20 -28.89 -9.95 -2.02
C LEU A 20 -27.60 -9.72 -1.22
N ASP A 21 -27.73 -9.15 -0.02
CA ASP A 21 -26.64 -8.92 0.92
C ASP A 21 -26.58 -10.06 1.96
N ASN A 22 -25.59 -10.94 1.81
CA ASN A 22 -25.39 -12.11 2.68
C ASN A 22 -24.64 -11.71 3.96
N GLY A 23 -25.34 -11.07 4.91
CA GLY A 23 -24.77 -10.68 6.19
C GLY A 23 -24.82 -11.79 7.26
N THR A 24 -23.70 -12.01 7.97
CA THR A 24 -23.56 -13.01 9.07
C THR A 24 -24.70 -13.02 10.11
N GLY A 25 -25.30 -11.85 10.37
CA GLY A 25 -26.45 -11.73 11.29
C GLY A 25 -27.79 -11.62 10.58
N PHE A 26 -27.84 -10.93 9.43
CA PHE A 26 -29.07 -10.67 8.67
C PHE A 26 -28.81 -10.77 7.18
N VAL A 27 -29.73 -11.43 6.49
CA VAL A 27 -29.89 -11.32 5.05
C VAL A 27 -30.71 -10.07 4.75
N LYS A 28 -30.30 -9.30 3.74
CA LYS A 28 -31.07 -8.15 3.22
C LYS A 28 -31.28 -8.34 1.73
N CYS A 29 -32.52 -8.23 1.26
CA CYS A 29 -32.83 -8.48 -0.15
C CYS A 29 -33.94 -7.59 -0.71
N GLY A 30 -34.02 -7.51 -2.04
CA GLY A 30 -35.04 -6.77 -2.78
C GLY A 30 -34.63 -6.52 -4.23
N TYR A 31 -35.43 -5.75 -4.96
CA TYR A 31 -35.12 -5.34 -6.34
C TYR A 31 -34.14 -4.16 -6.42
N ALA A 32 -33.30 -4.17 -7.45
CA ALA A 32 -32.45 -3.04 -7.79
C ALA A 32 -33.27 -1.82 -8.25
N GLY A 33 -32.90 -0.63 -7.79
CA GLY A 33 -33.64 0.61 -8.02
C GLY A 33 -34.40 1.12 -6.80
N THR A 34 -34.63 0.28 -5.79
CA THR A 34 -35.15 0.71 -4.49
C THR A 34 -34.03 1.29 -3.62
N ASN A 35 -34.39 2.23 -2.74
CA ASN A 35 -33.46 2.88 -1.80
C ASN A 35 -33.17 2.00 -0.57
N PHE A 36 -34.09 1.11 -0.21
CA PHE A 36 -34.03 0.26 0.97
C PHE A 36 -34.31 -1.19 0.55
N PRO A 37 -33.73 -2.20 1.23
CA PRO A 37 -34.12 -3.59 1.05
C PRO A 37 -35.61 -3.76 1.40
N GLU A 38 -36.29 -4.60 0.64
CA GLU A 38 -37.71 -4.90 0.87
C GLU A 38 -37.88 -5.86 2.05
N HIS A 39 -36.97 -6.83 2.17
CA HIS A 39 -36.96 -7.80 3.26
C HIS A 39 -35.61 -7.80 3.98
N VAL A 40 -35.66 -7.81 5.31
CA VAL A 40 -34.51 -7.98 6.21
C VAL A 40 -34.92 -8.97 7.27
N PHE A 41 -34.17 -10.07 7.40
CA PHE A 41 -34.46 -11.14 8.35
C PHE A 41 -33.16 -11.78 8.85
N PRO A 42 -33.15 -12.38 10.06
CA PRO A 42 -31.94 -12.95 10.64
C PRO A 42 -31.44 -14.16 9.84
N SER A 43 -30.12 -14.30 9.65
CA SER A 43 -29.52 -15.45 8.98
C SER A 43 -29.40 -16.63 9.95
N VAL A 44 -30.54 -17.27 10.25
CA VAL A 44 -30.66 -18.36 11.21
C VAL A 44 -31.63 -19.43 10.73
N VAL A 45 -31.27 -20.70 10.95
CA VAL A 45 -32.10 -21.88 10.71
C VAL A 45 -32.42 -22.52 12.06
N GLY A 46 -33.70 -22.77 12.33
CA GLY A 46 -34.16 -23.35 13.58
C GLY A 46 -34.81 -24.71 13.37
N ARG A 47 -34.49 -25.67 14.25
CA ARG A 47 -35.05 -27.02 14.23
C ARG A 47 -35.75 -27.29 15.57
N PRO A 48 -36.98 -27.83 15.59
CA PRO A 48 -37.68 -28.14 16.84
C PRO A 48 -36.89 -29.08 17.75
N THR A 49 -36.63 -28.64 18.99
CA THR A 49 -36.02 -29.50 20.02
C THR A 49 -36.95 -30.64 20.41
N ILE A 50 -38.27 -30.42 20.29
CA ILE A 50 -39.32 -31.41 20.52
C ILE A 50 -40.17 -31.51 19.25
N ARG A 51 -40.30 -32.72 18.69
CA ARG A 51 -41.07 -33.00 17.45
C ARG A 51 -42.59 -33.08 17.71
N SER A 52 -43.16 -32.06 18.34
CA SER A 52 -44.61 -31.95 18.56
C SER A 52 -45.18 -30.76 17.78
N LYS A 53 -46.32 -30.96 17.12
CA LYS A 53 -47.02 -29.93 16.33
C LYS A 53 -47.77 -28.97 17.26
N ILE A 54 -47.02 -28.12 17.95
CA ILE A 54 -47.57 -27.06 18.81
C ILE A 54 -47.76 -25.79 17.96
N LYS A 55 -48.92 -25.15 18.08
CA LYS A 55 -49.14 -23.79 17.54
C LYS A 55 -48.82 -22.77 18.63
N VAL A 56 -48.01 -21.77 18.30
CA VAL A 56 -47.68 -20.65 19.20
C VAL A 56 -47.80 -19.36 18.40
N ASN A 57 -48.65 -18.44 18.87
CA ASN A 57 -48.84 -17.10 18.30
C ASN A 57 -48.97 -17.10 16.76
N ASP A 58 -49.97 -17.81 16.25
CA ASP A 58 -50.32 -17.98 14.82
C ASP A 58 -49.26 -18.64 13.92
N VAL A 59 -48.12 -19.06 14.46
CA VAL A 59 -47.09 -19.81 13.73
C VAL A 59 -47.21 -21.31 14.03
N GLU A 60 -47.36 -22.12 12.98
CA GLU A 60 -47.21 -23.57 13.06
C GLU A 60 -45.73 -23.96 13.12
N LEU A 61 -45.36 -24.80 14.09
CA LEU A 61 -44.02 -25.35 14.19
C LEU A 61 -43.76 -26.33 13.03
N GLN A 62 -42.89 -25.94 12.09
CA GLN A 62 -42.42 -26.78 10.99
C GLN A 62 -41.09 -27.47 11.37
N ASP A 63 -40.75 -28.57 10.71
CA ASP A 63 -39.51 -29.32 10.98
C ASP A 63 -38.24 -28.48 10.74
N VAL A 64 -38.33 -27.47 9.88
CA VAL A 64 -37.33 -26.43 9.66
C VAL A 64 -38.02 -25.08 9.66
N MET A 65 -37.58 -24.21 10.56
CA MET A 65 -37.97 -22.81 10.65
C MET A 65 -36.80 -21.94 10.17
N ILE A 66 -37.09 -20.80 9.53
CA ILE A 66 -36.04 -19.95 8.92
C ILE A 66 -36.34 -18.48 9.22
N GLY A 67 -35.28 -17.71 9.47
CA GLY A 67 -35.35 -16.25 9.55
C GLY A 67 -36.33 -15.73 10.60
N SER A 68 -37.24 -14.84 10.18
CA SER A 68 -38.19 -14.18 11.08
C SER A 68 -39.13 -15.15 11.81
N LYS A 69 -39.43 -16.32 11.22
CA LYS A 69 -40.21 -17.38 11.89
C LYS A 69 -39.47 -17.95 13.11
N CYS A 70 -38.14 -18.09 13.04
CA CYS A 70 -37.32 -18.52 14.19
C CYS A 70 -37.37 -17.54 15.35
N ALA A 71 -37.47 -16.23 15.07
CA ALA A 71 -37.48 -15.21 16.11
C ALA A 71 -38.72 -15.31 17.03
N ALA A 72 -39.88 -15.67 16.48
CA ALA A 72 -41.13 -15.81 17.24
C ALA A 72 -41.14 -17.02 18.20
N VAL A 73 -40.61 -18.17 17.75
CA VAL A 73 -40.66 -19.46 18.48
C VAL A 73 -39.30 -19.94 18.98
N ARG A 74 -38.30 -19.04 19.07
CA ARG A 74 -36.90 -19.31 19.46
C ARG A 74 -36.73 -20.23 20.68
N HIS A 75 -37.59 -20.12 21.69
CA HIS A 75 -37.52 -20.89 22.92
C HIS A 75 -37.85 -22.39 22.75
N MET A 76 -38.41 -22.81 21.62
CA MET A 76 -38.70 -24.22 21.27
C MET A 76 -37.78 -24.78 20.18
N LEU A 77 -36.84 -23.98 19.67
CA LEU A 77 -35.97 -24.32 18.55
C LEU A 77 -34.51 -24.39 18.99
N ASP A 78 -33.81 -25.43 18.54
CA ASP A 78 -32.36 -25.41 18.45
C ASP A 78 -31.94 -24.61 17.20
N LEU A 79 -30.93 -23.76 17.31
CA LEU A 79 -30.63 -22.73 16.32
C LEU A 79 -29.22 -22.86 15.74
N SER A 80 -29.16 -22.98 14.42
CA SER A 80 -27.94 -22.99 13.63
C SER A 80 -27.77 -21.67 12.87
N TYR A 81 -26.52 -21.22 12.76
CA TYR A 81 -26.12 -20.05 11.98
C TYR A 81 -25.21 -20.53 10.82
N PRO A 82 -25.67 -20.51 9.55
CA PRO A 82 -24.89 -21.05 8.43
C PRO A 82 -23.61 -20.26 8.12
N MET A 83 -23.60 -18.97 8.46
CA MET A 83 -22.46 -18.07 8.32
C MET A 83 -21.82 -17.77 9.67
N ASP A 84 -20.50 -17.88 9.71
CA ASP A 84 -19.67 -17.50 10.84
C ASP A 84 -18.60 -16.50 10.39
N ASN A 85 -18.51 -15.37 11.08
CA ASN A 85 -17.63 -14.23 10.76
C ASN A 85 -17.54 -13.91 9.25
N GLY A 86 -18.70 -13.80 8.58
CA GLY A 86 -18.80 -13.45 7.15
C GLY A 86 -18.43 -14.58 6.17
N ILE A 87 -18.20 -15.81 6.64
CA ILE A 87 -17.86 -16.98 5.81
C ILE A 87 -18.95 -18.03 5.99
N VAL A 88 -19.48 -18.58 4.88
CA VAL A 88 -20.39 -19.74 4.92
C VAL A 88 -19.61 -20.96 5.43
N ARG A 89 -20.12 -21.58 6.50
CA ARG A 89 -19.56 -22.80 7.11
C ARG A 89 -20.45 -24.00 6.85
N ASN A 90 -21.77 -23.85 7.00
CA ASN A 90 -22.74 -24.89 6.66
C ASN A 90 -23.49 -24.51 5.38
N TRP A 91 -23.27 -25.27 4.31
CA TRP A 91 -23.94 -25.04 3.02
C TRP A 91 -25.37 -25.53 3.03
N ASP A 92 -25.69 -26.64 3.71
CA ASP A 92 -27.05 -27.20 3.76
C ASP A 92 -28.02 -26.22 4.46
N ASP A 93 -27.57 -25.56 5.53
CA ASP A 93 -28.34 -24.50 6.20
C ASP A 93 -28.37 -23.20 5.40
N MET A 94 -27.34 -22.89 4.60
CA MET A 94 -27.32 -21.69 3.75
C MET A 94 -28.29 -21.83 2.57
N ASP A 95 -28.36 -23.02 1.99
CA ASP A 95 -29.30 -23.38 0.93
C ASP A 95 -30.75 -23.16 1.36
N LEU A 96 -31.11 -23.59 2.57
CA LEU A 96 -32.42 -23.34 3.17
C LEU A 96 -32.71 -21.84 3.31
N VAL A 97 -31.72 -21.05 3.76
CA VAL A 97 -31.84 -19.59 3.86
C VAL A 97 -32.08 -18.95 2.49
N TRP A 98 -31.42 -19.42 1.42
CA TRP A 98 -31.66 -18.95 0.05
C TRP A 98 -33.02 -19.41 -0.51
N ASP A 99 -33.44 -20.64 -0.24
CA ASP A 99 -34.77 -21.15 -0.61
C ASP A 99 -35.88 -20.29 0.02
N TYR A 100 -35.73 -19.89 1.29
CA TYR A 100 -36.61 -18.93 1.97
C TYR A 100 -36.53 -17.51 1.37
N THR A 101 -35.35 -17.08 0.92
CA THR A 101 -35.13 -15.75 0.33
C THR A 101 -35.85 -15.58 -1.02
N PHE A 102 -35.71 -16.58 -1.89
CA PHE A 102 -36.27 -16.53 -3.25
C PHE A 102 -37.71 -17.06 -3.33
N GLY A 103 -38.11 -17.88 -2.36
CA GLY A 103 -39.45 -18.44 -2.24
C GLY A 103 -40.57 -17.42 -1.96
N PRO A 104 -41.82 -17.91 -1.85
CA PRO A 104 -43.02 -17.07 -1.81
C PRO A 104 -43.16 -16.20 -0.55
N GLU A 105 -42.39 -16.47 0.50
CA GLU A 105 -42.49 -15.79 1.80
C GLU A 105 -41.68 -14.49 1.87
N CYS A 106 -40.68 -14.34 1.00
CA CYS A 106 -39.91 -13.11 0.85
C CYS A 106 -40.19 -12.48 -0.52
N LEU A 107 -39.36 -12.80 -1.54
CA LEU A 107 -39.39 -12.10 -2.83
C LEU A 107 -40.36 -12.70 -3.85
N ASN A 108 -40.80 -13.96 -3.65
CA ASN A 108 -41.69 -14.71 -4.55
C ASN A 108 -41.25 -14.70 -6.02
N LEU A 109 -40.03 -15.18 -6.27
CA LEU A 109 -39.34 -15.03 -7.55
C LEU A 109 -39.33 -16.31 -8.38
N GLN A 110 -39.23 -16.13 -9.71
CA GLN A 110 -38.70 -17.14 -10.61
C GLN A 110 -37.25 -16.76 -10.98
N PRO A 111 -36.22 -17.46 -10.46
CA PRO A 111 -34.82 -17.11 -10.68
C PRO A 111 -34.39 -17.05 -12.15
N SER A 112 -34.97 -17.90 -13.00
CA SER A 112 -34.68 -18.01 -14.43
C SER A 112 -34.95 -16.74 -15.24
N GLU A 113 -35.90 -15.91 -14.81
CA GLU A 113 -36.23 -14.63 -15.44
C GLU A 113 -35.44 -13.46 -14.85
N CYS A 114 -34.64 -13.70 -13.81
CA CYS A 114 -33.99 -12.66 -13.02
C CYS A 114 -32.46 -12.68 -13.16
N LYS A 115 -31.86 -11.53 -12.87
CA LYS A 115 -30.43 -11.37 -12.63
C LYS A 115 -30.19 -11.22 -11.12
N LEU A 116 -29.03 -11.62 -10.63
CA LEU A 116 -28.70 -11.56 -9.21
C LEU A 116 -27.38 -10.83 -8.96
N LEU A 117 -27.39 -9.85 -8.06
CA LEU A 117 -26.21 -9.23 -7.47
C LEU A 117 -26.09 -9.71 -6.01
N LEU A 118 -25.03 -10.47 -5.74
CA LEU A 118 -24.66 -10.95 -4.42
C LEU A 118 -23.57 -10.07 -3.81
N THR A 119 -23.58 -9.94 -2.49
CA THR A 119 -22.43 -9.40 -1.74
C THR A 119 -21.58 -10.52 -1.15
N GLU A 120 -20.28 -10.27 -1.02
CA GLU A 120 -19.37 -11.09 -0.21
C GLU A 120 -18.48 -10.23 0.69
N ALA A 121 -18.05 -10.84 1.80
CA ALA A 121 -17.04 -10.28 2.68
C ALA A 121 -15.67 -10.22 1.97
N PRO A 122 -14.83 -9.19 2.23
CA PRO A 122 -13.46 -9.16 1.72
C PRO A 122 -12.65 -10.40 2.15
N LEU A 123 -11.78 -10.87 1.25
CA LEU A 123 -10.91 -12.03 1.45
C LEU A 123 -11.65 -13.39 1.58
N ASN A 124 -12.87 -13.50 1.03
CA ASN A 124 -13.59 -14.77 0.91
C ASN A 124 -12.78 -15.82 0.10
N PRO A 125 -12.62 -17.08 0.57
CA PRO A 125 -11.92 -18.13 -0.17
C PRO A 125 -12.56 -18.42 -1.55
N ILE A 126 -11.71 -18.59 -2.58
CA ILE A 126 -12.14 -18.83 -3.96
C ILE A 126 -13.10 -20.03 -4.06
N LYS A 127 -12.83 -21.13 -3.33
CA LYS A 127 -13.70 -22.32 -3.27
C LYS A 127 -15.12 -22.01 -2.81
N ASN A 128 -15.30 -21.11 -1.85
CA ASN A 128 -16.61 -20.72 -1.37
C ASN A 128 -17.34 -19.87 -2.43
N ARG A 129 -16.61 -19.03 -3.16
CA ARG A 129 -17.16 -18.24 -4.27
C ARG A 129 -17.54 -19.13 -5.47
N GLU A 130 -16.75 -20.15 -5.77
CA GLU A 130 -17.07 -21.18 -6.76
C GLU A 130 -18.36 -21.93 -6.38
N LYS A 131 -18.45 -22.43 -5.14
CA LYS A 131 -19.66 -23.13 -4.64
C LYS A 131 -20.91 -22.24 -4.63
N MET A 132 -20.74 -20.95 -4.33
CA MET A 132 -21.82 -19.96 -4.42
C MET A 132 -22.32 -19.78 -5.87
N PHE A 133 -21.43 -19.77 -6.87
CA PHE A 133 -21.84 -19.75 -8.27
C PHE A 133 -22.50 -21.06 -8.71
N GLU A 134 -21.95 -22.21 -8.30
CA GLU A 134 -22.52 -23.54 -8.56
C GLU A 134 -23.99 -23.61 -8.11
N VAL A 135 -24.28 -23.27 -6.85
CA VAL A 135 -25.65 -23.26 -6.32
C VAL A 135 -26.57 -22.28 -7.08
N MET A 136 -26.09 -21.08 -7.39
CA MET A 136 -26.93 -20.05 -8.04
C MET A 136 -27.24 -20.36 -9.51
N PHE A 137 -26.34 -21.07 -10.23
CA PHE A 137 -26.58 -21.49 -11.61
C PHE A 137 -27.23 -22.88 -11.72
N GLU A 138 -26.81 -23.86 -10.93
CA GLU A 138 -27.27 -25.25 -11.08
C GLU A 138 -28.53 -25.56 -10.28
N LYS A 139 -28.65 -25.08 -9.02
CA LYS A 139 -29.85 -25.29 -8.20
C LYS A 139 -30.95 -24.29 -8.55
N PHE A 140 -30.61 -23.00 -8.57
CA PHE A 140 -31.60 -21.94 -8.78
C PHE A 140 -31.84 -21.57 -10.25
N GLY A 141 -30.84 -21.71 -11.14
CA GLY A 141 -31.00 -21.41 -12.56
C GLY A 141 -31.03 -19.91 -12.91
N PHE A 142 -30.37 -19.05 -12.12
CA PHE A 142 -30.31 -17.61 -12.42
C PHE A 142 -29.66 -17.30 -13.77
N HIS A 143 -30.22 -16.36 -14.53
CA HIS A 143 -29.70 -16.01 -15.86
C HIS A 143 -28.28 -15.39 -15.82
N SER A 144 -27.99 -14.60 -14.78
CA SER A 144 -26.65 -14.04 -14.57
C SER A 144 -26.44 -13.67 -13.11
N VAL A 145 -25.27 -14.00 -12.57
CA VAL A 145 -24.87 -13.73 -11.18
C VAL A 145 -23.63 -12.84 -11.16
N TYR A 146 -23.64 -11.78 -10.36
CA TYR A 146 -22.48 -10.93 -10.10
C TYR A 146 -22.22 -10.86 -8.59
N VAL A 147 -20.99 -11.12 -8.17
CA VAL A 147 -20.57 -11.06 -6.75
C VAL A 147 -19.72 -9.82 -6.53
N ALA A 148 -20.18 -8.92 -5.66
CA ALA A 148 -19.56 -7.64 -5.34
C ALA A 148 -18.99 -7.61 -3.92
N VAL A 149 -17.87 -6.93 -3.73
CA VAL A 149 -17.28 -6.71 -2.39
C VAL A 149 -18.09 -5.63 -1.66
N GLN A 150 -18.55 -5.94 -0.44
CA GLN A 150 -19.39 -5.07 0.39
C GLN A 150 -18.84 -3.63 0.49
N ALA A 151 -17.55 -3.46 0.82
CA ALA A 151 -16.91 -2.15 0.92
C ALA A 151 -16.97 -1.30 -0.38
N VAL A 152 -16.85 -1.91 -1.56
CA VAL A 152 -16.90 -1.16 -2.82
C VAL A 152 -18.31 -0.59 -3.04
N LEU A 153 -19.36 -1.31 -2.62
CA LEU A 153 -20.74 -0.82 -2.67
C LEU A 153 -20.94 0.41 -1.77
N THR A 154 -20.39 0.44 -0.56
CA THR A 154 -20.63 1.54 0.40
C THR A 154 -20.02 2.86 -0.07
N LEU A 155 -18.88 2.84 -0.77
CA LEU A 155 -18.30 4.04 -1.38
C LEU A 155 -19.12 4.53 -2.56
N TYR A 156 -19.58 3.62 -3.43
CA TYR A 156 -20.47 4.00 -4.53
C TYR A 156 -21.81 4.54 -4.03
N ALA A 157 -22.34 4.06 -2.89
CA ALA A 157 -23.52 4.64 -2.23
C ALA A 157 -23.35 6.12 -1.86
N GLN A 158 -22.11 6.58 -1.64
CA GLN A 158 -21.75 7.98 -1.38
C GLN A 158 -21.28 8.75 -2.62
N GLY A 159 -21.22 8.10 -3.79
CA GLY A 159 -20.66 8.69 -5.01
C GLY A 159 -19.14 8.91 -4.93
N LEU A 160 -18.44 8.14 -4.10
CA LEU A 160 -16.98 8.16 -3.99
C LEU A 160 -16.37 6.97 -4.75
N GLU A 161 -15.27 7.21 -5.46
CA GLU A 161 -14.48 6.16 -6.11
C GLU A 161 -13.20 5.82 -5.31
N THR A 162 -12.80 6.71 -4.40
CA THR A 162 -11.58 6.63 -3.57
C THR A 162 -11.94 6.86 -2.10
N GLY A 163 -11.37 6.05 -1.21
CA GLY A 163 -11.58 6.16 0.23
C GLY A 163 -11.27 4.87 0.99
N VAL A 164 -11.46 4.89 2.31
CA VAL A 164 -11.34 3.69 3.16
C VAL A 164 -12.66 3.40 3.83
N VAL A 165 -13.10 2.17 3.71
CA VAL A 165 -14.32 1.69 4.36
C VAL A 165 -13.97 0.93 5.61
N VAL A 166 -14.63 1.27 6.71
CA VAL A 166 -14.67 0.51 7.95
C VAL A 166 -16.08 -0.08 8.05
N ASP A 167 -16.23 -1.34 7.67
CA ASP A 167 -17.50 -2.07 7.69
C ASP A 167 -17.55 -2.98 8.92
N SER A 168 -18.43 -2.69 9.89
CA SER A 168 -18.56 -3.47 11.13
C SER A 168 -19.95 -4.09 11.24
N GLY A 169 -20.01 -5.39 10.95
CA GLY A 169 -21.25 -6.17 10.87
C GLY A 169 -21.70 -6.78 12.20
N ASP A 170 -22.33 -7.96 12.12
CA ASP A 170 -22.69 -8.77 13.27
C ASP A 170 -21.53 -9.65 13.75
N GLY A 171 -20.85 -10.39 12.86
CA GLY A 171 -19.76 -11.31 13.22
C GLY A 171 -18.35 -10.86 12.84
N VAL A 172 -18.18 -9.88 11.97
CA VAL A 172 -16.86 -9.47 11.47
C VAL A 172 -16.79 -7.97 11.20
N THR A 173 -15.61 -7.39 11.39
CA THR A 173 -15.26 -6.02 11.01
C THR A 173 -14.15 -6.04 9.96
N HIS A 174 -14.32 -5.29 8.89
CA HIS A 174 -13.35 -5.18 7.79
C HIS A 174 -12.92 -3.72 7.59
N ILE A 175 -11.64 -3.53 7.35
CA ILE A 175 -11.08 -2.25 6.93
C ILE A 175 -10.51 -2.42 5.53
N CYS A 176 -11.20 -1.85 4.54
CA CYS A 176 -10.93 -2.05 3.12
C CYS A 176 -10.66 -0.70 2.45
N PRO A 177 -9.39 -0.37 2.12
CA PRO A 177 -9.06 0.78 1.30
C PRO A 177 -9.38 0.50 -0.18
N VAL A 178 -10.00 1.46 -0.84
CA VAL A 178 -10.44 1.37 -2.23
C VAL A 178 -9.93 2.59 -2.99
N TYR A 179 -9.29 2.35 -4.13
CA TYR A 179 -8.72 3.39 -4.97
C TYR A 179 -9.28 3.29 -6.39
N GLN A 180 -9.91 4.37 -6.88
CA GLN A 180 -10.52 4.47 -8.21
C GLN A 180 -11.49 3.31 -8.54
N GLY A 181 -12.27 2.87 -7.54
CA GLY A 181 -13.21 1.75 -7.63
C GLY A 181 -12.62 0.36 -7.40
N PHE A 182 -11.30 0.23 -7.21
CA PHE A 182 -10.62 -1.04 -6.97
C PHE A 182 -10.27 -1.23 -5.50
N ALA A 183 -10.72 -2.33 -4.89
CA ALA A 183 -10.35 -2.70 -3.53
C ALA A 183 -8.89 -3.18 -3.45
N LEU A 184 -8.10 -2.59 -2.55
CA LEU A 184 -6.69 -2.92 -2.36
C LEU A 184 -6.56 -4.08 -1.38
N ASN A 185 -6.85 -5.30 -1.86
CA ASN A 185 -6.89 -6.53 -1.05
C ASN A 185 -5.63 -6.79 -0.20
N HIS A 186 -4.45 -6.35 -0.65
CA HIS A 186 -3.19 -6.51 0.09
C HIS A 186 -3.08 -5.60 1.33
N LEU A 187 -3.83 -4.50 1.37
CA LEU A 187 -3.94 -3.59 2.52
C LEU A 187 -5.16 -3.91 3.39
N THR A 188 -6.15 -4.61 2.87
CA THR A 188 -7.38 -4.94 3.59
C THR A 188 -7.08 -5.74 4.85
N LYS A 189 -7.61 -5.28 5.99
CA LYS A 189 -7.52 -5.98 7.27
C LYS A 189 -8.90 -6.44 7.73
N ARG A 190 -8.89 -7.58 8.42
CA ARG A 190 -10.07 -8.23 8.99
C ARG A 190 -9.86 -8.33 10.50
N LEU A 191 -10.93 -8.10 11.23
CA LEU A 191 -11.01 -8.18 12.68
C LEU A 191 -12.25 -9.02 13.01
N ASP A 192 -12.06 -10.19 13.64
CA ASP A 192 -13.15 -11.09 14.03
C ASP A 192 -13.83 -10.64 15.35
N ILE A 193 -14.07 -9.33 15.44
CA ILE A 193 -14.76 -8.64 16.53
C ILE A 193 -15.79 -7.71 15.92
N ALA A 194 -17.05 -7.91 16.29
CA ALA A 194 -18.18 -7.13 15.80
C ALA A 194 -19.37 -7.20 16.77
N GLY A 195 -20.58 -6.93 16.27
CA GLY A 195 -21.80 -6.81 17.07
C GLY A 195 -22.13 -8.02 17.96
N ARG A 196 -21.75 -9.23 17.58
CA ARG A 196 -21.97 -10.49 18.31
C ARG A 196 -21.08 -10.59 19.54
N ASN A 197 -19.80 -10.24 19.42
CA ASN A 197 -18.87 -10.17 20.54
C ASN A 197 -19.32 -9.12 21.57
N ILE A 198 -19.80 -7.95 21.09
CA ILE A 198 -20.37 -6.91 21.95
C ILE A 198 -21.61 -7.42 22.69
N THR A 199 -22.51 -8.16 22.03
CA THR A 199 -23.66 -8.79 22.71
C THR A 199 -23.19 -9.81 23.76
N SER A 200 -22.26 -10.71 23.44
CA SER A 200 -21.71 -11.70 24.40
C SER A 200 -21.06 -11.04 25.61
N TYR A 201 -20.29 -9.96 25.40
CA TYR A 201 -19.68 -9.21 26.49
C TYR A 201 -20.73 -8.48 27.34
N LEU A 202 -21.77 -7.90 26.72
CA LEU A 202 -22.90 -7.31 27.45
C LEU A 202 -23.66 -8.35 28.30
N VAL A 203 -23.84 -9.59 27.81
CA VAL A 203 -24.40 -10.70 28.63
C VAL A 203 -23.53 -10.93 29.86
N SER A 204 -22.21 -10.98 29.71
CA SER A 204 -21.26 -11.16 30.82
C SER A 204 -21.32 -10.01 31.83
N LEU A 205 -21.37 -8.75 31.38
CA LEU A 205 -21.51 -7.58 32.25
C LEU A 205 -22.85 -7.58 33.02
N LEU A 206 -23.96 -7.87 32.34
CA LEU A 206 -25.28 -7.97 33.00
C LEU A 206 -25.32 -9.11 34.03
N LYS A 207 -24.65 -10.23 33.75
CA LYS A 207 -24.50 -11.35 34.68
C LYS A 207 -23.67 -10.97 35.91
N LEU A 208 -22.58 -10.21 35.76
CA LEU A 208 -21.80 -9.68 36.88
C LEU A 208 -22.63 -8.74 37.78
N ARG A 209 -23.57 -7.99 37.20
CA ARG A 209 -24.54 -7.15 37.94
C ARG A 209 -25.65 -7.96 38.64
N GLY A 210 -25.70 -9.28 38.46
CA GLY A 210 -26.72 -10.17 39.05
C GLY A 210 -27.95 -10.42 38.18
N TYR A 211 -27.98 -9.97 36.91
CA TYR A 211 -29.05 -10.34 35.99
C TYR A 211 -28.73 -11.69 35.32
N ALA A 212 -29.47 -12.73 35.72
CA ALA A 212 -29.30 -14.10 35.21
C ALA A 212 -29.88 -14.28 33.79
N PHE A 213 -29.15 -13.80 32.79
CA PHE A 213 -29.42 -14.08 31.37
C PHE A 213 -28.73 -15.36 30.90
N ASN A 214 -29.45 -16.21 30.17
CA ASN A 214 -28.93 -17.40 29.52
C ASN A 214 -28.34 -17.05 28.15
N HIS A 215 -27.13 -17.54 27.87
CA HIS A 215 -26.35 -17.16 26.67
C HIS A 215 -27.03 -17.47 25.33
N SER A 216 -27.91 -18.48 25.27
CA SER A 216 -28.61 -18.93 24.04
C SER A 216 -30.01 -18.34 23.86
N ALA A 217 -30.82 -18.34 24.92
CA ALA A 217 -32.22 -17.92 24.88
C ALA A 217 -32.36 -16.39 24.89
N ASP A 218 -31.66 -15.71 25.80
CA ASP A 218 -31.82 -14.27 26.04
C ASP A 218 -30.91 -13.40 25.15
N PHE A 219 -30.07 -14.03 24.32
CA PHE A 219 -29.11 -13.34 23.45
C PHE A 219 -29.76 -12.25 22.59
N GLU A 220 -30.95 -12.52 22.06
CA GLU A 220 -31.71 -11.58 21.23
C GLU A 220 -32.30 -10.43 22.06
N THR A 221 -32.74 -10.69 23.29
CA THR A 221 -33.17 -9.64 24.22
C THR A 221 -32.01 -8.72 24.58
N VAL A 222 -30.81 -9.28 24.83
CA VAL A 222 -29.59 -8.50 25.11
C VAL A 222 -29.08 -7.77 23.85
N ARG A 223 -29.29 -8.34 22.65
CA ARG A 223 -29.07 -7.65 21.38
C ARG A 223 -29.96 -6.41 21.24
N GLN A 224 -31.25 -6.52 21.57
CA GLN A 224 -32.16 -5.37 21.57
C GLN A 224 -31.80 -4.31 22.63
N ILE A 225 -31.35 -4.74 23.82
CA ILE A 225 -30.82 -3.84 24.86
C ILE A 225 -29.60 -3.08 24.32
N LYS A 226 -28.67 -3.78 23.66
CA LYS A 226 -27.49 -3.19 23.00
C LYS A 226 -27.90 -2.12 21.99
N GLU A 227 -28.78 -2.47 21.04
CA GLU A 227 -29.18 -1.57 19.95
C GLU A 227 -30.01 -0.36 20.42
N LYS A 228 -30.77 -0.48 21.53
CA LYS A 228 -31.59 0.62 22.08
C LYS A 228 -30.87 1.50 23.10
N LEU A 229 -29.92 0.96 23.88
CA LEU A 229 -29.35 1.66 25.04
C LEU A 229 -27.85 1.94 24.95
N CYS A 230 -27.07 1.13 24.22
CA CYS A 230 -25.61 1.27 24.20
C CYS A 230 -25.15 2.41 23.29
N TYR A 231 -23.97 2.96 23.60
CA TYR A 231 -23.34 4.08 22.90
C TYR A 231 -21.84 4.02 23.14
N THR A 232 -21.05 4.66 22.27
CA THR A 232 -19.60 4.75 22.44
C THR A 232 -19.28 6.04 23.21
N ALA A 233 -18.58 5.92 24.34
CA ALA A 233 -18.13 7.07 25.12
C ALA A 233 -17.09 7.88 24.33
N TYR A 234 -17.20 9.21 24.34
CA TYR A 234 -16.17 10.06 23.74
C TYR A 234 -14.87 9.97 24.53
N ASP A 235 -14.92 10.08 25.85
CA ASP A 235 -13.80 9.80 26.74
C ASP A 235 -14.23 8.78 27.81
N ILE A 236 -13.59 7.61 27.83
CA ILE A 236 -13.99 6.52 28.71
C ILE A 236 -13.66 6.82 30.18
N GLU A 237 -12.55 7.49 30.48
CA GLU A 237 -12.16 7.78 31.87
C GLU A 237 -13.16 8.75 32.53
N GLN A 238 -13.61 9.75 31.77
CA GLN A 238 -14.63 10.70 32.20
C GLN A 238 -16.00 10.03 32.36
N GLU A 239 -16.40 9.16 31.42
CA GLU A 239 -17.68 8.44 31.49
C GLU A 239 -17.72 7.45 32.66
N VAL A 240 -16.61 6.75 32.95
CA VAL A 240 -16.47 5.88 34.13
C VAL A 240 -16.58 6.69 35.42
N LYS A 241 -15.88 7.83 35.52
CA LYS A 241 -15.98 8.69 36.70
C LYS A 241 -17.41 9.19 36.91
N LEU A 242 -18.08 9.66 35.87
CA LEU A 242 -19.46 10.13 35.93
C LEU A 242 -20.46 9.01 36.24
N ALA A 243 -20.18 7.76 35.82
CA ALA A 243 -20.98 6.57 36.18
C ALA A 243 -20.85 6.17 37.66
N LEU A 244 -19.70 6.46 38.29
CA LEU A 244 -19.47 6.22 39.71
C LEU A 244 -20.07 7.34 40.59
N GLU A 245 -19.97 8.59 40.13
CA GLU A 245 -20.45 9.77 40.86
C GLU A 245 -21.96 10.03 40.68
N THR A 246 -22.57 9.60 39.56
CA THR A 246 -23.96 9.96 39.21
C THR A 246 -24.79 8.80 38.67
N VAL A 247 -26.11 8.89 38.86
CA VAL A 247 -27.09 7.92 38.30
C VAL A 247 -27.60 8.31 36.91
N ILE A 248 -27.10 9.39 36.31
CA ILE A 248 -27.64 9.99 35.06
C ILE A 248 -27.54 9.01 33.88
N LEU A 249 -26.51 8.16 33.86
CA LEU A 249 -26.29 7.17 32.79
C LEU A 249 -27.19 5.93 32.93
N VAL A 250 -27.83 5.73 34.08
CA VAL A 250 -28.68 4.56 34.33
C VAL A 250 -30.02 4.73 33.62
N LYS A 251 -30.32 3.82 32.68
CA LYS A 251 -31.62 3.78 32.00
C LYS A 251 -32.40 2.50 32.34
N PRO A 252 -33.72 2.59 32.59
CA PRO A 252 -34.57 1.43 32.72
C PRO A 252 -34.82 0.76 31.36
N TYR A 253 -34.97 -0.56 31.34
CA TYR A 253 -35.40 -1.35 30.19
C TYR A 253 -36.44 -2.38 30.62
N THR A 254 -37.55 -2.46 29.90
CA THR A 254 -38.58 -3.48 30.14
C THR A 254 -38.27 -4.73 29.31
N LEU A 255 -38.07 -5.85 29.99
CA LEU A 255 -37.90 -7.17 29.38
C LEU A 255 -39.23 -7.72 28.84
N PRO A 256 -39.21 -8.74 27.95
CA PRO A 256 -40.42 -9.35 27.42
C PRO A 256 -41.36 -9.97 28.47
N ASP A 257 -40.85 -10.31 29.65
CA ASP A 257 -41.61 -10.80 30.80
C ASP A 257 -42.23 -9.68 31.66
N GLY A 258 -42.07 -8.41 31.24
CA GLY A 258 -42.54 -7.22 31.95
C GLY A 258 -41.62 -6.72 33.07
N ARG A 259 -40.51 -7.41 33.38
CA ARG A 259 -39.57 -6.96 34.43
C ARG A 259 -38.75 -5.78 33.94
N VAL A 260 -38.54 -4.79 34.81
CA VAL A 260 -37.73 -3.60 34.50
C VAL A 260 -36.32 -3.76 35.08
N ILE A 261 -35.34 -3.94 34.20
CA ILE A 261 -33.91 -3.90 34.56
C ILE A 261 -33.36 -2.48 34.48
N ARG A 262 -32.24 -2.19 35.15
CA ARG A 262 -31.54 -0.90 35.12
C ARG A 262 -30.12 -1.09 34.60
N VAL A 263 -29.83 -0.56 33.43
CA VAL A 263 -28.52 -0.67 32.76
C VAL A 263 -27.78 0.66 32.89
N GLY A 264 -26.54 0.64 33.40
CA GLY A 264 -25.72 1.80 33.72
C GLY A 264 -24.43 1.84 32.89
N SER A 265 -23.29 1.58 33.52
CA SER A 265 -21.96 1.63 32.87
C SER A 265 -21.82 0.62 31.73
N GLU A 266 -22.57 -0.48 31.76
CA GLU A 266 -22.56 -1.51 30.72
C GLU A 266 -22.92 -0.95 29.34
N ARG A 267 -23.67 0.16 29.31
CA ARG A 267 -24.11 0.84 28.08
C ARG A 267 -22.94 1.37 27.23
N PHE A 268 -21.85 1.80 27.87
CA PHE A 268 -20.66 2.29 27.16
C PHE A 268 -19.46 1.36 27.29
N GLN A 269 -19.40 0.54 28.35
CA GLN A 269 -18.38 -0.51 28.48
C GLN A 269 -18.54 -1.59 27.40
N ALA A 270 -19.77 -1.97 27.02
CA ALA A 270 -19.95 -3.03 26.03
C ALA A 270 -19.39 -2.69 24.63
N PRO A 271 -19.64 -1.50 24.04
CA PRO A 271 -19.03 -1.11 22.77
C PRO A 271 -17.52 -0.84 22.81
N GLU A 272 -16.91 -0.64 23.99
CA GLU A 272 -15.45 -0.40 24.10
C GLU A 272 -14.63 -1.58 23.58
N VAL A 273 -15.19 -2.80 23.53
CA VAL A 273 -14.56 -4.00 22.92
C VAL A 273 -14.07 -3.77 21.48
N LEU A 274 -14.67 -2.84 20.72
CA LEU A 274 -14.18 -2.47 19.39
C LEU A 274 -12.85 -1.70 19.42
N PHE A 275 -12.59 -0.97 20.51
CA PHE A 275 -11.42 -0.13 20.72
C PHE A 275 -10.37 -0.83 21.60
N GLN A 276 -10.81 -1.68 22.52
CA GLN A 276 -9.99 -2.48 23.44
C GLN A 276 -10.40 -3.97 23.36
N PRO A 277 -9.97 -4.70 22.32
CA PRO A 277 -10.19 -6.15 22.16
C PRO A 277 -9.76 -7.01 23.36
N ASN A 278 -8.77 -6.57 24.12
CA ASN A 278 -8.29 -7.25 25.33
C ASN A 278 -9.38 -7.47 26.39
N LEU A 279 -10.49 -6.72 26.36
CA LEU A 279 -11.64 -6.90 27.26
C LEU A 279 -12.41 -8.23 27.05
N ILE A 280 -12.18 -8.91 25.91
CA ILE A 280 -12.76 -10.22 25.58
C ILE A 280 -11.66 -11.29 25.36
N ASP A 281 -10.47 -11.09 25.96
CA ASP A 281 -9.30 -11.96 25.85
C ASP A 281 -8.79 -12.18 24.40
N VAL A 282 -9.08 -11.22 23.48
CA VAL A 282 -8.57 -11.27 22.11
C VAL A 282 -7.41 -10.29 21.93
N GLU A 283 -6.19 -10.82 21.82
CA GLU A 283 -4.96 -10.05 21.58
C GLU A 283 -4.93 -9.43 20.18
N CYS A 284 -5.53 -8.25 20.00
CA CYS A 284 -5.41 -7.49 18.75
C CYS A 284 -5.62 -5.98 18.94
N CYS A 285 -5.18 -5.20 17.95
CA CYS A 285 -5.38 -3.75 17.93
C CYS A 285 -6.86 -3.39 17.78
N GLY A 286 -7.29 -2.33 18.48
CA GLY A 286 -8.61 -1.73 18.30
C GLY A 286 -8.84 -1.18 16.89
N ILE A 287 -10.12 -1.00 16.54
CA ILE A 287 -10.58 -0.60 15.21
C ILE A 287 -9.92 0.69 14.66
N SER A 288 -9.67 1.68 15.52
CA SER A 288 -9.02 2.95 15.15
C SER A 288 -7.53 2.78 14.83
N GLU A 289 -6.81 2.00 15.65
CA GLU A 289 -5.40 1.70 15.40
C GLU A 289 -5.25 0.83 14.16
N LEU A 290 -6.14 -0.14 13.96
CA LEU A 290 -6.15 -0.97 12.76
C LEU A 290 -6.38 -0.11 11.50
N LEU A 291 -7.30 0.87 11.54
CA LEU A 291 -7.48 1.81 10.42
C LEU A 291 -6.22 2.64 10.17
N PHE A 292 -5.63 3.20 11.22
CA PHE A 292 -4.40 4.00 11.10
C PHE A 292 -3.27 3.17 10.47
N ASN A 293 -3.09 1.93 10.91
CA ASN A 293 -2.09 1.01 10.37
C ASN A 293 -2.37 0.62 8.91
N VAL A 294 -3.63 0.45 8.50
CA VAL A 294 -4.02 0.23 7.10
C VAL A 294 -3.65 1.43 6.22
N ILE A 295 -4.02 2.66 6.63
CA ILE A 295 -3.71 3.87 5.86
C ILE A 295 -2.19 4.08 5.78
N GLN A 296 -1.46 3.81 6.86
CA GLN A 296 0.00 3.95 6.90
C GLN A 296 0.76 2.83 6.16
N SER A 297 0.10 1.71 5.86
CA SER A 297 0.64 0.66 4.98
C SER A 297 0.46 1.00 3.49
N ALA A 298 -0.42 1.95 3.15
CA ALA A 298 -0.66 2.38 1.77
C ALA A 298 0.46 3.27 1.20
N ASP A 299 0.49 3.44 -0.11
CA ASP A 299 1.43 4.35 -0.79
C ASP A 299 1.19 5.80 -0.36
N ILE A 300 2.29 6.54 -0.13
CA ILE A 300 2.29 7.91 0.46
C ILE A 300 1.29 8.84 -0.25
N ASP A 301 1.25 8.79 -1.58
CA ASP A 301 0.38 9.64 -2.41
C ASP A 301 -1.12 9.38 -2.17
N THR A 302 -1.50 8.14 -1.82
CA THR A 302 -2.91 7.75 -1.57
C THR A 302 -3.39 8.12 -0.17
N ARG A 303 -2.48 8.26 0.81
CA ARG A 303 -2.83 8.43 2.24
C ARG A 303 -3.64 9.70 2.49
N ALA A 304 -3.33 10.79 1.79
CA ALA A 304 -4.05 12.06 1.93
C ALA A 304 -5.53 11.92 1.51
N GLU A 305 -5.80 11.12 0.46
CA GLU A 305 -7.16 10.85 -0.01
C GLU A 305 -7.90 9.87 0.91
N PHE A 306 -7.19 8.85 1.41
CA PHE A 306 -7.72 7.89 2.39
C PHE A 306 -8.08 8.52 3.74
N TYR A 307 -7.26 9.43 4.28
CA TYR A 307 -7.64 10.18 5.48
C TYR A 307 -8.84 11.10 5.22
N LYS A 308 -8.91 11.74 4.05
CA LYS A 308 -10.02 12.64 3.70
C LYS A 308 -11.37 11.90 3.59
N HIS A 309 -11.37 10.66 3.11
CA HIS A 309 -12.55 9.87 2.80
C HIS A 309 -12.61 8.56 3.61
N ILE A 310 -12.93 8.68 4.90
CA ILE A 310 -13.19 7.55 5.80
C ILE A 310 -14.71 7.34 5.87
N VAL A 311 -15.17 6.16 5.46
CA VAL A 311 -16.59 5.81 5.38
C VAL A 311 -16.88 4.67 6.35
N LEU A 312 -17.80 4.89 7.29
CA LEU A 312 -18.25 3.90 8.25
C LEU A 312 -19.49 3.19 7.70
N SER A 313 -19.53 1.86 7.79
CA SER A 313 -20.70 1.07 7.41
C SER A 313 -20.90 -0.15 8.31
N GLY A 314 -22.03 -0.84 8.12
CA GLY A 314 -22.43 -1.97 8.94
C GLY A 314 -23.16 -1.56 10.22
N GLY A 315 -23.92 -2.51 10.79
CA GLY A 315 -24.82 -2.26 11.91
C GLY A 315 -24.12 -1.80 13.19
N SER A 316 -22.88 -2.26 13.43
CA SER A 316 -22.14 -1.91 14.64
C SER A 316 -21.52 -0.51 14.60
N THR A 317 -21.43 0.14 13.43
CA THR A 317 -21.04 1.56 13.34
C THR A 317 -22.16 2.54 13.72
N MET A 318 -23.39 2.04 13.94
CA MET A 318 -24.56 2.86 14.28
C MET A 318 -24.61 3.28 15.76
N PHE A 319 -23.65 2.89 16.61
CA PHE A 319 -23.60 3.36 17.98
C PHE A 319 -23.45 4.88 18.06
N ALA A 320 -24.29 5.53 18.88
CA ALA A 320 -24.18 6.95 19.14
C ALA A 320 -22.78 7.29 19.70
N GLY A 321 -22.17 8.37 19.23
CA GLY A 321 -20.83 8.80 19.64
C GLY A 321 -19.66 8.10 18.93
N LEU A 322 -19.87 6.94 18.29
CA LEU A 322 -18.79 6.18 17.62
C LEU A 322 -18.05 7.02 16.55
N PRO A 323 -18.70 7.75 15.64
CA PRO A 323 -17.99 8.55 14.64
C PRO A 323 -17.11 9.64 15.26
N SER A 324 -17.59 10.29 16.33
CA SER A 324 -16.87 11.36 17.04
C SER A 324 -15.67 10.83 17.83
N ARG A 325 -15.81 9.67 18.49
CA ARG A 325 -14.70 8.97 19.15
C ARG A 325 -13.63 8.56 18.14
N PHE A 326 -14.06 7.98 17.01
CA PHE A 326 -13.18 7.51 15.95
C PHE A 326 -12.42 8.66 15.28
N GLU A 327 -13.08 9.79 15.00
CA GLU A 327 -12.42 11.01 14.51
C GLU A 327 -11.36 11.54 15.48
N ARG A 328 -11.64 11.54 16.80
CA ARG A 328 -10.68 11.95 17.83
C ARG A 328 -9.46 11.05 17.86
N GLU A 329 -9.65 9.74 17.90
CA GLU A 329 -8.53 8.78 17.99
C GLU A 329 -7.65 8.81 16.75
N ILE A 330 -8.23 8.87 15.54
CA ILE A 330 -7.44 8.99 14.31
C ILE A 330 -6.64 10.31 14.28
N LYS A 331 -7.22 11.43 14.73
CA LYS A 331 -6.50 12.70 14.90
C LYS A 331 -5.37 12.61 15.91
N GLN A 332 -5.59 11.96 17.04
CA GLN A 332 -4.59 11.77 18.09
C GLN A 332 -3.43 10.88 17.60
N LEU A 333 -3.73 9.71 17.03
CA LEU A 333 -2.74 8.81 16.43
C LEU A 333 -1.94 9.50 15.33
N TYR A 334 -2.56 10.35 14.52
CA TYR A 334 -1.86 11.15 13.51
C TYR A 334 -0.94 12.21 14.13
N LEU A 335 -1.40 12.95 15.14
CA LEU A 335 -0.58 13.95 15.84
C LEU A 335 0.63 13.31 16.53
N GLU A 336 0.44 12.17 17.20
CA GLU A 336 1.47 11.46 17.94
C GLU A 336 2.46 10.74 17.00
N ARG A 337 1.97 9.90 16.08
CA ARG A 337 2.81 9.00 15.27
C ARG A 337 3.34 9.66 13.99
N VAL A 338 2.61 10.59 13.38
CA VAL A 338 3.02 11.25 12.11
C VAL A 338 3.65 12.61 12.36
N LEU A 339 2.96 13.48 13.10
CA LEU A 339 3.44 14.84 13.37
C LEU A 339 4.39 14.94 14.57
N LYS A 340 4.58 13.85 15.34
CA LYS A 340 5.44 13.79 16.54
C LYS A 340 5.17 14.94 17.53
N GLY A 341 3.90 15.31 17.69
CA GLY A 341 3.46 16.39 18.57
C GLY A 341 3.48 17.81 17.96
N ASN A 342 3.83 18.00 16.68
CA ASN A 342 3.80 19.32 16.05
C ASN A 342 2.35 19.81 15.82
N LYS A 343 1.89 20.71 16.69
CA LYS A 343 0.53 21.27 16.69
C LYS A 343 0.27 22.31 15.58
N GLU A 344 1.30 22.95 15.03
CA GLU A 344 1.13 23.94 13.95
C GLU A 344 0.81 23.24 12.62
N ALA A 345 1.55 22.16 12.31
CA ALA A 345 1.28 21.31 11.16
C ALA A 345 -0.13 20.68 11.22
N PHE A 346 -0.65 20.44 12.43
CA PHE A 346 -1.99 19.90 12.66
C PHE A 346 -3.12 20.87 12.30
N GLN A 347 -2.92 22.19 12.35
CA GLN A 347 -3.95 23.15 11.93
C GLN A 347 -4.18 23.18 10.42
N ASN A 348 -3.14 22.84 9.64
CA ASN A 348 -3.24 22.67 8.19
C ASN A 348 -3.81 21.29 7.79
N PHE A 349 -4.11 20.43 8.76
CA PHE A 349 -4.59 19.08 8.50
C PHE A 349 -6.07 19.10 8.12
N TYR A 350 -6.39 18.44 7.00
CA TYR A 350 -7.69 18.59 6.32
C TYR A 350 -8.88 18.22 7.20
N ARG A 351 -10.02 18.88 6.93
CA ARG A 351 -11.31 18.46 7.48
C ARG A 351 -11.63 17.05 7.00
N TYR A 352 -11.47 16.09 7.91
CA TYR A 352 -12.05 14.77 7.82
C TYR A 352 -13.56 14.87 7.57
N THR A 353 -14.07 14.04 6.65
CA THR A 353 -15.49 13.78 6.56
C THR A 353 -15.71 12.31 6.88
N VAL A 354 -15.97 12.01 8.17
CA VAL A 354 -16.43 10.68 8.58
C VAL A 354 -17.89 10.55 8.16
N ILE A 355 -18.16 9.78 7.11
CA ILE A 355 -19.52 9.56 6.61
C ILE A 355 -20.02 8.22 7.14
N VAL A 356 -21.10 8.24 7.92
CA VAL A 356 -21.81 7.02 8.34
C VAL A 356 -22.81 6.64 7.26
N VAL A 357 -22.71 5.40 6.76
CA VAL A 357 -23.55 4.88 5.68
C VAL A 357 -24.27 3.65 6.18
N SER A 358 -25.54 3.83 6.56
CA SER A 358 -26.40 2.77 7.11
C SER A 358 -26.79 1.70 6.08
N HIS A 359 -26.59 1.93 4.77
CA HIS A 359 -27.13 1.08 3.71
C HIS A 359 -26.13 0.79 2.57
N LEU A 360 -25.52 -0.40 2.63
CA LEU A 360 -24.86 -1.09 1.50
C LEU A 360 -25.75 -1.15 0.24
N TYR A 361 -27.06 -1.26 0.47
CA TYR A 361 -28.09 -1.52 -0.54
C TYR A 361 -28.23 -0.43 -1.62
N LEU A 362 -28.00 0.84 -1.28
CA LEU A 362 -27.94 1.92 -2.28
C LEU A 362 -26.77 1.72 -3.26
N GLY A 363 -25.64 1.22 -2.79
CA GLY A 363 -24.44 1.03 -3.61
C GLY A 363 -24.65 0.04 -4.75
N SER A 364 -25.29 -1.09 -4.45
CA SER A 364 -25.72 -2.10 -5.41
C SER A 364 -26.75 -1.57 -6.41
N THR A 365 -27.71 -0.74 -5.96
CA THR A 365 -28.65 -0.03 -6.85
C THR A 365 -27.92 0.94 -7.79
N LEU A 366 -26.86 1.63 -7.33
CA LEU A 366 -26.09 2.53 -8.19
C LEU A 366 -25.19 1.78 -9.19
N LEU A 367 -24.56 0.68 -8.77
CA LEU A 367 -23.73 -0.17 -9.62
C LEU A 367 -24.52 -0.84 -10.75
N SER A 368 -25.80 -1.12 -10.50
CA SER A 368 -26.73 -1.70 -11.47
C SER A 368 -27.38 -0.72 -12.43
N MET A 369 -27.18 0.60 -12.27
CA MET A 369 -27.64 1.55 -13.27
C MET A 369 -26.97 1.26 -14.62
N PRO A 370 -27.74 1.07 -15.71
CA PRO A 370 -27.16 0.80 -17.02
C PRO A 370 -26.32 2.00 -17.48
N LYS A 371 -24.98 1.81 -17.50
CA LYS A 371 -24.08 2.69 -18.24
C LYS A 371 -24.57 2.70 -19.69
N HIS A 372 -24.94 3.89 -20.20
CA HIS A 372 -25.55 4.03 -21.51
C HIS A 372 -24.79 3.24 -22.58
N GLU A 373 -25.52 2.45 -23.36
CA GLU A 373 -24.94 1.59 -24.40
C GLU A 373 -23.99 2.39 -25.29
N PRO A 374 -22.81 1.83 -25.62
CA PRO A 374 -21.86 2.49 -26.49
C PRO A 374 -22.55 2.90 -27.80
N PHE A 375 -22.22 4.09 -28.29
CA PHE A 375 -22.79 4.73 -29.49
C PHE A 375 -24.22 5.32 -29.37
N THR A 376 -24.93 5.17 -28.25
CA THR A 376 -26.15 6.00 -28.02
C THR A 376 -25.80 7.50 -27.95
N PRO A 377 -26.68 8.43 -28.38
CA PRO A 377 -26.41 9.87 -28.31
C PRO A 377 -26.05 10.36 -26.90
N LYS A 378 -26.61 9.71 -25.86
CA LYS A 378 -26.32 10.02 -24.46
C LYS A 378 -24.98 9.44 -23.98
N ALA A 379 -24.57 8.25 -24.44
CA ALA A 379 -23.22 7.73 -24.24
C ALA A 379 -22.15 8.52 -24.99
N ILE A 380 -22.42 8.94 -26.23
CA ILE A 380 -21.56 9.82 -27.02
C ILE A 380 -21.44 11.18 -26.32
N SER A 381 -22.56 11.77 -25.90
CA SER A 381 -22.57 13.00 -25.09
C SER A 381 -21.76 12.84 -23.80
N ASN A 382 -21.86 11.71 -23.10
CA ASN A 382 -21.07 11.44 -21.90
C ASN A 382 -19.58 11.20 -22.18
N ARG A 383 -19.21 10.54 -23.29
CA ARG A 383 -17.81 10.43 -23.75
C ARG A 383 -17.25 11.78 -24.19
N ILE A 384 -18.05 12.67 -24.78
CA ILE A 384 -17.65 14.04 -25.11
C ILE A 384 -17.48 14.88 -23.83
N LYS A 385 -18.34 14.70 -22.81
CA LYS A 385 -18.15 15.29 -21.46
C LYS A 385 -16.87 14.80 -20.81
N ALA A 386 -16.57 13.50 -20.87
CA ALA A 386 -15.34 12.91 -20.33
C ALA A 386 -14.08 13.31 -21.11
N LYS A 387 -14.17 13.50 -22.44
CA LYS A 387 -13.06 14.00 -23.29
C LYS A 387 -12.85 15.52 -23.21
N GLY A 388 -13.49 16.22 -22.26
CA GLY A 388 -13.07 17.55 -21.81
C GLY A 388 -13.18 18.71 -22.80
N LEU A 389 -13.71 18.52 -24.01
CA LEU A 389 -13.67 19.54 -25.08
C LEU A 389 -14.77 20.62 -24.96
N GLN A 390 -15.04 21.10 -23.75
CA GLN A 390 -15.82 22.32 -23.54
C GLN A 390 -14.89 23.52 -23.57
N LYS A 391 -14.93 24.29 -24.68
CA LYS A 391 -14.23 25.58 -24.81
C LYS A 391 -14.48 26.44 -23.56
N LEU A 392 -13.41 26.95 -22.94
CA LEU A 392 -13.38 27.70 -21.67
C LEU A 392 -14.05 29.09 -21.71
N ARG A 393 -15.21 29.21 -22.36
CA ARG A 393 -15.91 30.50 -22.56
C ARG A 393 -16.40 31.14 -21.26
N TRP A 394 -16.65 30.34 -20.23
CA TRP A 394 -17.26 30.76 -18.97
C TRP A 394 -16.44 30.26 -17.77
N PHE A 395 -15.19 30.71 -17.64
CA PHE A 395 -14.28 30.36 -16.54
C PHE A 395 -13.83 31.60 -15.77
N CYS A 396 -13.81 31.53 -14.44
CA CYS A 396 -13.32 32.59 -13.57
C CYS A 396 -11.93 32.24 -13.03
N GLN A 397 -10.91 33.01 -13.39
CA GLN A 397 -9.53 32.79 -12.93
C GLN A 397 -9.36 33.05 -11.42
N MET A 398 -9.99 34.09 -10.85
CA MET A 398 -9.86 34.42 -9.42
C MET A 398 -10.37 33.27 -8.55
N CYS A 399 -11.56 32.75 -8.87
CA CYS A 399 -12.20 31.68 -8.12
C CYS A 399 -11.82 30.27 -8.61
N GLN A 400 -10.94 30.17 -9.62
CA GLN A 400 -10.61 28.95 -10.36
C GLN A 400 -11.84 28.10 -10.76
N LYS A 401 -12.95 28.77 -11.08
CA LYS A 401 -14.27 28.15 -11.19
C LYS A 401 -14.77 28.13 -12.63
N GLN A 402 -15.01 26.92 -13.15
CA GLN A 402 -15.69 26.71 -14.42
C GLN A 402 -17.21 26.81 -14.24
N CYS A 403 -17.85 27.70 -14.99
CA CYS A 403 -19.30 27.84 -15.05
C CYS A 403 -19.84 27.14 -16.31
N ARG A 404 -21.05 26.59 -16.21
CA ARG A 404 -21.66 25.76 -17.26
C ARG A 404 -22.11 26.58 -18.47
N ASP A 405 -22.53 27.81 -18.24
CA ASP A 405 -23.21 28.68 -19.20
C ASP A 405 -23.06 30.16 -18.79
N GLN A 406 -23.57 31.07 -19.63
CA GLN A 406 -23.50 32.50 -19.39
C GLN A 406 -24.27 32.92 -18.12
N ASN A 407 -25.41 32.28 -17.83
CA ASN A 407 -26.22 32.64 -16.66
C ASN A 407 -25.56 32.12 -15.37
N GLY A 408 -25.06 30.89 -15.36
CA GLY A 408 -24.23 30.38 -14.25
C GLY A 408 -22.98 31.23 -13.99
N PHE A 409 -22.36 31.80 -15.04
CA PHE A 409 -21.26 32.74 -14.89
C PHE A 409 -21.72 34.08 -14.29
N LYS A 410 -22.83 34.67 -14.76
CA LYS A 410 -23.43 35.87 -14.16
C LYS A 410 -23.76 35.67 -12.67
N CYS A 411 -24.44 34.57 -12.33
CA CYS A 411 -24.76 34.23 -10.93
C CYS A 411 -23.51 34.01 -10.07
N HIS A 412 -22.39 33.57 -10.68
CA HIS A 412 -21.11 33.48 -9.99
C HIS A 412 -20.48 34.87 -9.77
N LEU A 413 -20.52 35.78 -10.75
CA LEU A 413 -20.03 37.15 -10.58
C LEU A 413 -20.79 37.90 -9.47
N THR A 414 -22.09 37.64 -9.30
CA THR A 414 -22.91 38.19 -8.22
C THR A 414 -22.78 37.43 -6.88
N SER A 415 -21.98 36.37 -6.80
CA SER A 415 -21.84 35.59 -5.56
C SER A 415 -20.89 36.26 -4.57
N GLU A 416 -21.27 36.26 -3.29
CA GLU A 416 -20.51 36.92 -2.22
C GLU A 416 -19.05 36.43 -2.13
N SER A 417 -18.80 35.13 -2.37
CA SER A 417 -17.45 34.57 -2.39
C SER A 417 -16.58 35.10 -3.54
N HIS A 418 -17.18 35.41 -4.70
CA HIS A 418 -16.49 36.08 -5.79
C HIS A 418 -16.22 37.55 -5.46
N GLN A 419 -17.20 38.25 -4.89
CA GLN A 419 -17.07 39.66 -4.49
C GLN A 419 -15.97 39.85 -3.43
N ARG A 420 -15.87 38.97 -2.42
CA ARG A 420 -14.77 38.99 -1.44
C ARG A 420 -13.40 38.81 -2.09
N GLN A 421 -13.27 37.95 -3.11
CA GLN A 421 -12.01 37.81 -3.84
C GLN A 421 -11.69 39.00 -4.75
N LEU A 422 -12.71 39.67 -5.31
CA LEU A 422 -12.52 40.93 -6.05
C LEU A 422 -12.03 42.07 -5.15
N LEU A 423 -12.48 42.14 -3.88
CA LEU A 423 -11.97 43.12 -2.91
C LEU A 423 -10.47 42.90 -2.62
N LEU A 424 -10.07 41.66 -2.35
CA LEU A 424 -8.65 41.29 -2.17
C LEU A 424 -7.79 41.59 -3.42
N PHE A 425 -8.35 41.41 -4.62
CA PHE A 425 -7.69 41.79 -5.86
C PHE A 425 -7.56 43.32 -6.00
N ALA A 426 -8.59 44.08 -5.63
CA ALA A 426 -8.60 45.54 -5.70
C ALA A 426 -7.57 46.18 -4.74
N GLU A 427 -7.32 45.58 -3.57
CA GLU A 427 -6.28 46.00 -2.63
C GLU A 427 -4.85 45.83 -3.19
N SER A 428 -4.60 44.83 -4.05
CA SER A 428 -3.25 44.56 -4.56
C SER A 428 -3.17 44.00 -5.99
N PRO A 429 -3.67 44.72 -7.03
CA PRO A 429 -3.82 44.18 -8.38
C PRO A 429 -2.50 43.68 -9.00
N GLY A 430 -1.40 44.40 -8.74
CA GLY A 430 -0.07 44.07 -9.26
C GLY A 430 0.49 42.74 -8.75
N ARG A 431 0.13 42.32 -7.53
CA ARG A 431 0.60 41.04 -6.95
C ARG A 431 -0.02 39.85 -7.67
N PHE A 432 -1.34 39.87 -7.84
CA PHE A 432 -2.08 38.82 -8.55
C PHE A 432 -1.70 38.76 -10.04
N LEU A 433 -1.64 39.90 -10.73
CA LEU A 433 -1.19 39.96 -12.12
C LEU A 433 0.24 39.47 -12.30
N GLY A 434 1.15 39.80 -11.36
CA GLY A 434 2.52 39.28 -11.35
C GLY A 434 2.58 37.77 -11.19
N GLN A 435 1.80 37.20 -10.26
CA GLN A 435 1.72 35.76 -10.03
C GLN A 435 1.20 35.02 -11.26
N TYR A 436 0.03 35.40 -11.80
CA TYR A 436 -0.55 34.74 -12.99
C TYR A 436 0.37 34.84 -14.22
N SER A 437 1.05 35.99 -14.40
CA SER A 437 2.01 36.16 -15.49
C SER A 437 3.27 35.29 -15.30
N GLY A 438 3.73 35.12 -14.05
CA GLY A 438 4.84 34.22 -13.71
C GLY A 438 4.50 32.74 -13.97
N GLU A 439 3.33 32.30 -13.50
CA GLU A 439 2.82 30.93 -13.70
C GLU A 439 2.61 30.62 -15.19
N PHE A 440 1.99 31.55 -15.94
CA PHE A 440 1.82 31.44 -17.39
C PHE A 440 3.17 31.34 -18.13
N LYS A 441 4.11 32.24 -17.83
CA LYS A 441 5.45 32.23 -18.43
C LYS A 441 6.18 30.92 -18.16
N LYS A 442 6.12 30.41 -16.93
CA LYS A 442 6.74 29.14 -16.55
C LYS A 442 6.12 27.97 -17.31
N GLY A 443 4.80 27.80 -17.24
CA GLY A 443 4.12 26.68 -17.90
C GLY A 443 4.30 26.67 -19.42
N PHE A 444 4.33 27.84 -20.06
CA PHE A 444 4.61 27.94 -21.49
C PHE A 444 6.06 27.54 -21.85
N LEU A 445 7.04 27.97 -21.05
CA LEU A 445 8.45 27.61 -21.25
C LEU A 445 8.71 26.13 -20.92
N ASP A 446 8.03 25.55 -19.94
CA ASP A 446 8.12 24.13 -19.60
C ASP A 446 7.61 23.24 -20.76
N ILE A 447 6.53 23.64 -21.45
CA ILE A 447 6.06 22.92 -22.66
C ILE A 447 7.03 23.11 -23.83
N LEU A 448 7.49 24.34 -24.06
CA LEU A 448 8.46 24.64 -25.13
C LEU A 448 9.74 23.80 -24.98
N THR A 449 10.31 23.75 -23.77
CA THR A 449 11.53 22.99 -23.47
C THR A 449 11.31 21.48 -23.50
N ARG A 450 10.25 20.95 -22.89
CA ARG A 450 10.02 19.49 -22.78
C ARG A 450 9.60 18.84 -24.08
N GLN A 451 8.76 19.48 -24.90
CA GLN A 451 8.24 18.87 -26.13
C GLN A 451 9.06 19.24 -27.38
N PHE A 452 9.60 20.46 -27.42
CA PHE A 452 10.23 21.00 -28.62
C PHE A 452 11.73 21.30 -28.46
N GLY A 453 12.20 21.48 -27.22
CA GLY A 453 13.61 21.76 -26.91
C GLY A 453 14.11 23.00 -27.64
N THR A 454 15.25 22.88 -28.32
CA THR A 454 15.85 23.95 -29.12
C THR A 454 15.35 24.01 -30.57
N LYS A 455 14.27 23.30 -30.94
CA LYS A 455 13.70 23.34 -32.30
C LYS A 455 12.92 24.64 -32.52
N ARG A 456 12.90 25.12 -33.77
CA ARG A 456 12.10 26.27 -34.20
C ARG A 456 10.65 25.85 -34.40
N VAL A 457 9.72 26.42 -33.63
CA VAL A 457 8.30 26.02 -33.60
C VAL A 457 7.39 27.24 -33.66
N LYS A 458 6.19 27.07 -34.24
CA LYS A 458 5.19 28.13 -34.33
C LYS A 458 4.59 28.42 -32.96
N ALA A 459 4.56 29.68 -32.54
CA ALA A 459 4.08 30.07 -31.21
C ALA A 459 2.63 29.62 -30.92
N ASN A 460 1.75 29.67 -31.91
CA ASN A 460 0.37 29.20 -31.79
C ASN A 460 0.28 27.70 -31.45
N THR A 461 1.21 26.87 -31.92
CA THR A 461 1.21 25.43 -31.63
C THR A 461 1.55 25.18 -30.17
N VAL A 462 2.57 25.85 -29.64
CA VAL A 462 2.95 25.77 -28.22
C VAL A 462 1.83 26.29 -27.32
N TYR A 463 1.17 27.39 -27.72
CA TYR A 463 -0.01 27.89 -27.02
C TYR A 463 -1.20 26.91 -27.07
N GLN A 464 -1.41 26.23 -28.21
CA GLN A 464 -2.45 25.21 -28.35
C GLN A 464 -2.20 23.98 -27.47
N GLU A 465 -0.94 23.57 -27.27
CA GLU A 465 -0.58 22.53 -26.30
C GLU A 465 -0.77 23.02 -24.85
N TYR A 466 -0.41 24.26 -24.54
CA TYR A 466 -0.62 24.87 -23.21
C TYR A 466 -2.10 24.89 -22.80
N ILE A 467 -3.01 25.29 -23.70
CA ILE A 467 -4.45 25.34 -23.39
C ILE A 467 -5.15 23.97 -23.36
N LYS A 468 -4.44 22.84 -23.60
CA LYS A 468 -5.00 21.49 -23.40
C LYS A 468 -5.09 21.11 -21.93
N ASP A 469 -4.21 21.64 -21.07
CA ASP A 469 -4.34 21.46 -19.63
C ASP A 469 -5.62 22.17 -19.15
N ARG A 470 -6.41 21.50 -18.31
CA ARG A 470 -7.65 22.06 -17.76
C ARG A 470 -7.38 23.18 -16.75
N ASN A 471 -6.21 23.16 -16.10
CA ASN A 471 -5.87 24.04 -14.99
C ASN A 471 -4.88 25.16 -15.39
N HIS A 472 -4.70 25.41 -16.69
CA HIS A 472 -3.80 26.46 -17.18
C HIS A 472 -4.27 27.86 -16.78
N VAL A 473 -3.34 28.78 -16.60
CA VAL A 473 -3.65 30.20 -16.38
C VAL A 473 -4.09 30.81 -17.71
N HIS A 474 -5.30 31.35 -17.78
CA HIS A 474 -5.80 31.93 -19.02
C HIS A 474 -5.04 33.22 -19.38
N MET A 475 -4.66 33.39 -20.65
CA MET A 475 -3.81 34.50 -21.11
C MET A 475 -4.38 35.89 -20.77
N ASN A 476 -5.69 36.07 -20.87
CA ASN A 476 -6.39 37.32 -20.51
C ASN A 476 -6.24 37.72 -19.02
N SER A 477 -5.74 36.83 -18.16
CA SER A 477 -5.48 37.07 -16.74
C SER A 477 -4.01 37.42 -16.44
N THR A 478 -3.19 37.58 -17.49
CA THR A 478 -1.78 37.97 -17.42
C THR A 478 -1.57 39.40 -17.90
N CYS A 479 -0.37 39.94 -17.77
CA CYS A 479 0.00 41.23 -18.36
C CYS A 479 0.13 41.20 -19.91
N TRP A 480 0.03 40.02 -20.55
CA TRP A 480 0.10 39.88 -22.00
C TRP A 480 -1.27 39.54 -22.58
N PHE A 481 -2.02 40.56 -22.99
CA PHE A 481 -3.36 40.41 -23.57
C PHE A 481 -3.39 39.68 -24.94
N THR A 482 -2.23 39.49 -25.58
CA THR A 482 -2.11 38.75 -26.84
C THR A 482 -0.86 37.88 -26.84
N LEU A 483 -0.93 36.73 -27.53
CA LEU A 483 0.21 35.83 -27.70
C LEU A 483 1.38 36.53 -28.41
N THR A 484 1.08 37.42 -29.37
CA THR A 484 2.08 38.27 -30.03
C THR A 484 2.82 39.18 -29.04
N GLY A 485 2.12 39.77 -28.07
CA GLY A 485 2.73 40.58 -27.02
C GLY A 485 3.68 39.77 -26.12
N PHE A 486 3.25 38.56 -25.73
CA PHE A 486 4.08 37.63 -24.95
C PHE A 486 5.33 37.15 -25.71
N VAL A 487 5.16 36.75 -26.98
CA VAL A 487 6.27 36.31 -27.85
C VAL A 487 7.30 37.42 -28.04
N ASN A 488 6.87 38.66 -28.29
CA ASN A 488 7.78 39.81 -28.35
C ASN A 488 8.51 40.06 -27.02
N TYR A 489 7.87 39.83 -25.87
CA TYR A 489 8.53 39.89 -24.57
C TYR A 489 9.60 38.80 -24.39
N LEU A 490 9.35 37.56 -24.84
CA LEU A 490 10.35 36.47 -24.81
C LEU A 490 11.56 36.76 -25.69
N GLY A 491 11.36 37.41 -26.83
CA GLY A 491 12.42 37.92 -27.71
C GLY A 491 13.24 39.02 -27.06
N ARG A 492 12.58 40.07 -26.53
CA ARG A 492 13.24 41.19 -25.84
C ARG A 492 14.04 40.77 -24.61
N THR A 493 13.61 39.72 -23.91
CA THR A 493 14.31 39.18 -22.73
C THR A 493 15.42 38.18 -23.07
N GLY A 494 15.64 37.85 -24.35
CA GLY A 494 16.71 36.94 -24.78
C GLY A 494 16.55 35.48 -24.30
N ILE A 495 15.33 35.09 -23.91
CA ILE A 495 15.00 33.72 -23.47
C ILE A 495 14.71 32.82 -24.68
N CYS A 496 14.10 33.39 -25.72
CA CYS A 496 13.81 32.71 -26.97
C CYS A 496 14.28 33.58 -28.14
N LYS A 497 14.80 32.95 -29.19
CA LYS A 497 14.90 33.59 -30.51
C LYS A 497 13.51 33.62 -31.13
N VAL A 498 13.12 34.76 -31.70
CA VAL A 498 11.78 35.03 -32.22
C VAL A 498 11.91 35.53 -33.64
N ASP A 499 11.23 34.85 -34.57
CA ASP A 499 11.17 35.26 -35.98
C ASP A 499 9.71 35.52 -36.39
N GLN A 500 9.46 36.61 -37.09
CA GLN A 500 8.18 36.84 -37.76
C GLN A 500 8.27 36.36 -39.22
N THR A 501 7.26 35.62 -39.68
CA THR A 501 7.13 35.17 -41.08
C THR A 501 5.70 35.38 -41.55
N GLU A 502 5.46 35.31 -42.86
CA GLU A 502 4.10 35.35 -43.46
C GLU A 502 3.15 34.29 -42.86
N LYS A 503 3.69 33.13 -42.45
CA LYS A 503 2.91 32.05 -41.83
C LYS A 503 2.68 32.26 -40.32
N GLY A 504 3.19 33.35 -39.72
CA GLY A 504 3.05 33.73 -38.32
C GLY A 504 4.36 33.76 -37.53
N TRP A 505 4.24 33.88 -36.21
CA TRP A 505 5.36 33.95 -35.28
C TRP A 505 5.97 32.58 -34.98
N PHE A 506 7.29 32.50 -35.09
CA PHE A 506 8.10 31.34 -34.72
C PHE A 506 8.97 31.68 -33.50
N ILE A 507 9.14 30.69 -32.63
CA ILE A 507 9.93 30.76 -31.41
C ILE A 507 10.91 29.58 -31.34
N GLN A 508 12.08 29.82 -30.78
CA GLN A 508 13.12 28.83 -30.55
C GLN A 508 13.75 29.08 -29.18
N TYR A 509 13.76 28.08 -28.29
CA TYR A 509 14.35 28.22 -26.96
C TYR A 509 15.88 28.27 -27.03
N ILE A 510 16.50 29.12 -26.20
CA ILE A 510 17.95 29.26 -26.09
C ILE A 510 18.43 28.54 -24.82
N ASP A 511 18.90 27.29 -24.97
CA ASP A 511 19.40 26.49 -23.86
C ASP A 511 20.86 26.83 -23.53
N ARG A 512 21.06 27.60 -22.46
CA ARG A 512 22.40 27.96 -21.93
C ARG A 512 23.03 26.87 -21.05
N SER A 513 22.30 25.78 -20.73
CA SER A 513 22.77 24.74 -19.79
C SER A 513 23.64 23.66 -20.45
N LEU A 514 23.57 23.53 -21.77
CA LEU A 514 24.35 22.54 -22.53
C LEU A 514 25.83 22.92 -22.65
N GLU A 515 26.16 24.20 -22.81
CA GLU A 515 27.55 24.70 -22.83
C GLU A 515 28.26 24.34 -21.51
N GLU A 516 27.68 24.72 -20.36
CA GLU A 516 28.25 24.42 -19.04
C GLU A 516 28.43 22.92 -18.76
N ARG A 517 27.50 22.08 -19.27
CA ARG A 517 27.59 20.63 -19.14
C ARG A 517 28.71 20.05 -20.00
N ARG A 518 28.92 20.58 -21.21
CA ARG A 518 30.03 20.18 -22.10
C ARG A 518 31.38 20.56 -21.51
N GLU A 519 31.53 21.77 -20.97
CA GLU A 519 32.76 22.18 -20.30
C GLU A 519 33.11 21.31 -19.08
N LYS A 520 32.10 20.97 -18.25
CA LYS A 520 32.28 20.08 -17.10
C LYS A 520 32.68 18.66 -17.54
N MET A 521 32.10 18.14 -18.62
CA MET A 521 32.46 16.84 -19.19
C MET A 521 33.88 16.85 -19.78
N ALA A 522 34.25 17.89 -20.54
CA ALA A 522 35.60 18.03 -21.12
C ALA A 522 36.69 18.15 -20.05
N LYS A 523 36.43 18.89 -18.95
CA LYS A 523 37.34 18.94 -17.79
C LYS A 523 37.50 17.57 -17.13
N LYS A 524 36.43 16.77 -17.05
CA LYS A 524 36.51 15.40 -16.52
C LYS A 524 37.34 14.48 -17.41
N VAL A 525 37.04 14.44 -18.72
CA VAL A 525 37.81 13.62 -19.68
C VAL A 525 39.30 13.98 -19.69
N LYS A 526 39.65 15.26 -19.53
CA LYS A 526 41.06 15.66 -19.39
C LYS A 526 41.71 15.09 -18.12
N MET A 527 41.04 15.17 -16.97
CA MET A 527 41.54 14.55 -15.73
C MET A 527 41.69 13.03 -15.85
N ASP A 528 40.69 12.37 -16.45
CA ASP A 528 40.69 10.91 -16.64
C ASP A 528 41.87 10.49 -17.55
N MET A 529 42.23 11.30 -18.56
CA MET A 529 43.40 11.08 -19.44
C MET A 529 44.75 11.27 -18.72
N ASP A 530 44.88 12.34 -17.91
CA ASP A 530 46.08 12.59 -17.10
C ASP A 530 46.31 11.46 -16.05
N ASP A 531 45.24 10.84 -15.55
CA ASP A 531 45.30 9.72 -14.61
C ASP A 531 45.61 8.37 -15.31
N GLU A 532 45.14 8.13 -16.54
CA GLU A 532 45.57 6.99 -17.38
C GLU A 532 47.07 7.04 -17.69
N GLU A 533 47.61 8.21 -18.01
CA GLU A 533 49.03 8.38 -18.33
C GLU A 533 49.92 8.05 -17.12
N ARG A 534 49.55 8.52 -15.91
CA ARG A 534 50.22 8.12 -14.67
C ARG A 534 50.10 6.62 -14.38
N MET A 535 48.98 5.98 -14.74
CA MET A 535 48.79 4.54 -14.52
C MET A 535 49.72 3.71 -15.41
N ARG A 536 49.94 4.11 -16.67
CA ARG A 536 50.89 3.46 -17.58
C ARG A 536 52.33 3.57 -17.09
N ASP A 537 52.72 4.74 -16.56
CA ASP A 537 54.02 4.97 -15.94
C ASP A 537 54.29 4.06 -14.72
N VAL A 538 53.27 3.85 -13.88
CA VAL A 538 53.37 2.93 -12.72
C VAL A 538 53.50 1.49 -13.18
N ILE A 539 52.76 1.08 -14.22
CA ILE A 539 52.85 -0.28 -14.81
C ILE A 539 54.23 -0.51 -15.42
N MET A 540 54.80 0.45 -16.17
CA MET A 540 56.18 0.32 -16.70
C MET A 540 57.21 0.21 -15.57
N LYS A 541 57.14 1.04 -14.53
CA LYS A 541 58.07 0.96 -13.38
C LYS A 541 57.93 -0.35 -12.59
N GLN A 542 56.76 -0.98 -12.58
CA GLN A 542 56.59 -2.33 -12.03
C GLN A 542 57.20 -3.41 -12.93
N ALA A 543 57.06 -3.28 -14.26
CA ALA A 543 57.66 -4.20 -15.23
C ALA A 543 59.20 -4.12 -15.25
N GLU A 544 59.79 -2.92 -15.10
CA GLU A 544 61.24 -2.73 -14.93
C GLU A 544 61.74 -3.41 -13.65
N ARG A 545 61.11 -3.13 -12.50
CA ARG A 545 61.47 -3.78 -11.22
C ARG A 545 61.30 -5.30 -11.24
N ALA A 546 60.35 -5.82 -12.02
CA ALA A 546 60.21 -7.27 -12.24
C ALA A 546 61.36 -7.82 -13.09
N ARG A 547 61.77 -7.11 -14.17
CA ARG A 547 62.95 -7.45 -14.97
C ARG A 547 64.26 -7.36 -14.17
N GLU A 548 64.41 -6.40 -13.28
CA GLU A 548 65.58 -6.28 -12.40
C GLU A 548 65.66 -7.45 -11.41
N ARG A 549 64.54 -7.85 -10.80
CA ARG A 549 64.52 -9.04 -9.93
C ARG A 549 64.83 -10.34 -10.67
N LEU A 550 64.42 -10.45 -11.95
CA LEU A 550 64.78 -11.58 -12.82
C LEU A 550 66.27 -11.56 -13.22
N LYS A 551 66.89 -10.36 -13.34
CA LYS A 551 68.35 -10.21 -13.46
C LYS A 551 69.08 -10.67 -12.19
N GLU A 552 68.56 -10.33 -11.01
CA GLU A 552 69.16 -10.73 -9.73
C GLU A 552 68.99 -12.23 -9.41
N SER A 553 67.93 -12.89 -9.90
CA SER A 553 67.69 -14.32 -9.66
C SER A 553 68.44 -15.26 -10.60
N GLY A 554 69.22 -14.76 -11.57
CA GLY A 554 70.03 -15.57 -12.47
C GLY A 554 69.25 -16.33 -13.56
N GLU A 555 67.97 -16.01 -13.77
CA GLU A 555 67.14 -16.58 -14.84
C GLU A 555 66.95 -15.57 -15.98
N LEU A 556 68.05 -15.28 -16.68
CA LEU A 556 68.02 -14.64 -17.99
C LEU A 556 68.96 -15.38 -18.94
N GLU A 557 68.38 -16.19 -19.81
CA GLU A 557 69.02 -16.56 -21.08
C GLU A 557 69.14 -15.30 -21.96
N GLU A 558 70.18 -15.30 -22.80
CA GLU A 558 70.61 -14.14 -23.60
C GLU A 558 69.55 -13.69 -24.62
N GLU A 559 69.71 -12.45 -25.12
CA GLU A 559 68.82 -11.87 -26.13
C GLU A 559 68.73 -12.74 -27.39
N ALA A 560 67.60 -13.42 -27.58
CA ALA A 560 67.29 -14.13 -28.80
C ALA A 560 67.11 -13.13 -29.97
N SER A 561 68.20 -12.84 -30.68
CA SER A 561 68.14 -12.05 -31.91
C SER A 561 67.24 -12.75 -32.95
N TYR A 562 66.17 -12.07 -33.36
CA TYR A 562 65.29 -12.57 -34.41
C TYR A 562 66.00 -12.41 -35.77
N SER A 563 66.31 -13.53 -36.42
CA SER A 563 66.66 -13.56 -37.83
C SER A 563 65.40 -13.75 -38.69
N GLU A 564 65.27 -12.99 -39.78
CA GLU A 564 64.08 -13.01 -40.62
C GLU A 564 63.96 -14.32 -41.43
N LEU A 565 62.94 -15.12 -41.13
CA LEU A 565 62.62 -16.31 -41.90
C LEU A 565 61.81 -15.95 -43.16
N LYS A 566 62.52 -15.71 -44.29
CA LYS A 566 61.88 -15.59 -45.60
C LYS A 566 61.25 -16.93 -46.01
N LYS A 567 59.95 -16.92 -46.31
CA LYS A 567 59.23 -18.07 -46.87
C LYS A 567 59.32 -18.11 -48.39
N SER A 568 59.61 -19.29 -48.91
CA SER A 568 59.22 -19.79 -50.24
C SER A 568 58.52 -21.15 -50.04
N ASP A 569 57.69 -21.55 -50.99
CA ASP A 569 56.60 -22.50 -50.76
C ASP A 569 56.99 -23.95 -50.39
N ASP A 570 56.01 -24.64 -49.81
CA ASP A 570 55.91 -26.10 -49.60
C ASP A 570 57.03 -26.81 -48.82
N GLN A 571 56.96 -26.74 -47.48
CA GLN A 571 57.39 -27.85 -46.63
C GLN A 571 56.67 -27.92 -45.26
N LYS A 572 56.41 -29.15 -44.80
CA LYS A 572 55.66 -29.47 -43.58
C LYS A 572 56.63 -29.71 -42.43
N ILE A 573 56.60 -28.88 -41.39
CA ILE A 573 57.51 -28.97 -40.23
C ILE A 573 56.80 -29.69 -39.07
N GLU A 574 57.32 -30.85 -38.67
CA GLU A 574 56.91 -31.56 -37.44
C GLU A 574 57.74 -31.10 -36.24
N PHE A 575 57.09 -30.65 -35.16
CA PHE A 575 57.76 -30.43 -33.88
C PHE A 575 57.74 -31.70 -33.03
N LYS A 576 58.87 -32.41 -32.96
CA LYS A 576 59.09 -33.53 -32.05
C LYS A 576 59.56 -33.03 -30.68
N LEU A 577 58.68 -33.05 -29.69
CA LEU A 577 59.05 -32.90 -28.28
C LEU A 577 59.71 -34.19 -27.75
N PRO A 578 60.90 -34.13 -27.13
CA PRO A 578 61.53 -35.28 -26.49
C PRO A 578 60.73 -35.81 -25.28
N LYS A 579 60.82 -37.13 -25.04
CA LYS A 579 60.13 -37.80 -23.92
C LYS A 579 60.80 -37.49 -22.57
N MET A 580 60.01 -37.16 -21.55
CA MET A 580 60.37 -37.47 -20.17
C MET A 580 59.96 -38.91 -19.83
N VAL A 581 60.87 -39.66 -19.23
CA VAL A 581 60.67 -41.04 -18.74
C VAL A 581 60.40 -40.98 -17.22
N PRO A 582 59.48 -41.82 -16.68
CA PRO A 582 59.02 -41.70 -15.29
C PRO A 582 59.86 -42.50 -14.28
N VAL A 583 60.00 -41.95 -13.07
CA VAL A 583 60.55 -42.63 -11.87
C VAL A 583 59.67 -42.21 -10.68
N LYS A 584 58.68 -43.02 -10.33
CA LYS A 584 58.67 -44.02 -9.23
C LYS A 584 58.73 -43.45 -7.81
N ASP A 585 57.59 -43.66 -7.16
CA ASP A 585 57.20 -43.52 -5.76
C ASP A 585 58.26 -43.65 -4.65
N LYS A 586 58.09 -42.82 -3.64
CA LYS A 586 58.06 -43.27 -2.23
C LYS A 586 56.72 -42.96 -1.59
N LEU A 587 55.70 -43.73 -1.95
CA LEU A 587 54.57 -44.00 -1.06
C LEU A 587 54.92 -45.22 -0.20
N LYS A 588 54.54 -45.19 1.09
CA LYS A 588 54.37 -46.39 1.92
C LYS A 588 53.02 -46.33 2.66
N PRO A 589 52.36 -47.48 2.89
CA PRO A 589 50.92 -47.50 3.14
C PRO A 589 50.50 -48.20 4.45
N LEU A 590 49.22 -48.06 4.78
CA LEU A 590 48.34 -49.00 5.51
C LEU A 590 46.91 -48.63 5.03
N GLU A 591 46.16 -49.48 4.32
CA GLU A 591 45.45 -50.68 4.79
C GLU A 591 44.57 -50.38 6.02
N ILE A 592 43.26 -50.65 5.99
CA ILE A 592 42.67 -52.00 5.91
C ILE A 592 41.60 -52.17 4.80
N LEU A 593 41.89 -53.15 3.93
CA LEU A 593 41.04 -54.16 3.26
C LEU A 593 39.66 -53.84 2.64
N SER A 594 39.56 -54.32 1.39
CA SER A 594 38.38 -54.77 0.68
C SER A 594 37.88 -56.16 1.12
N ASN A 595 36.57 -56.40 0.94
CA ASN A 595 35.98 -57.68 0.52
C ASN A 595 34.68 -57.31 -0.24
N ALA A 596 34.57 -57.60 -1.54
CA ALA A 596 34.00 -58.83 -2.09
C ALA A 596 32.53 -59.04 -1.63
N ALA A 597 31.51 -58.53 -2.33
CA ALA A 597 30.96 -58.97 -3.63
C ALA A 597 29.97 -60.16 -3.56
N ARG A 598 28.74 -59.96 -4.05
CA ARG A 598 28.01 -60.92 -4.93
C ARG A 598 26.71 -60.35 -5.52
N SER A 599 26.59 -60.50 -6.85
CA SER A 599 25.43 -60.81 -7.71
C SER A 599 24.08 -60.07 -7.53
N SER A 600 23.48 -59.37 -8.50
CA SER A 600 23.26 -59.56 -9.95
C SER A 600 22.03 -60.41 -10.37
N THR A 601 20.93 -59.73 -10.77
CA THR A 601 19.94 -60.07 -11.83
C THR A 601 19.15 -58.78 -12.12
N ASP A 602 19.14 -58.19 -13.33
CA ASP A 602 18.31 -58.51 -14.52
C ASP A 602 16.77 -58.47 -14.22
N ARG A 603 15.86 -57.73 -14.92
CA ARG A 603 15.87 -57.04 -16.24
C ARG A 603 14.69 -56.02 -16.43
N LYS A 604 14.94 -54.95 -17.23
CA LYS A 604 14.04 -54.23 -18.22
C LYS A 604 12.71 -53.59 -17.72
N PHE A 605 12.09 -52.53 -18.28
CA PHE A 605 12.31 -51.50 -19.36
C PHE A 605 11.17 -50.44 -19.24
N ASP A 606 11.13 -49.24 -19.85
CA ASP A 606 12.14 -48.19 -20.15
C ASP A 606 11.43 -46.85 -20.51
N LYS A 607 12.03 -45.70 -20.15
CA LYS A 607 11.89 -44.31 -20.70
C LYS A 607 10.56 -43.51 -20.77
N PRO A 608 10.60 -42.15 -20.93
CA PRO A 608 11.77 -41.23 -20.92
C PRO A 608 11.67 -39.91 -20.09
N SER A 609 12.82 -39.50 -19.52
CA SER A 609 13.37 -38.12 -19.34
C SER A 609 12.46 -36.89 -19.09
N THR A 610 12.70 -36.02 -18.10
CA THR A 610 13.92 -35.18 -17.94
C THR A 610 14.08 -34.66 -16.50
N SER A 611 15.32 -34.62 -15.99
CA SER A 611 15.63 -34.29 -14.59
C SER A 611 16.15 -32.86 -14.38
N LYS A 612 15.44 -32.06 -13.58
CA LYS A 612 16.01 -30.84 -12.95
C LYS A 612 16.85 -31.24 -11.71
N SER A 613 17.88 -30.45 -11.42
CA SER A 613 18.72 -30.62 -10.22
C SER A 613 17.92 -30.40 -8.94
N VAL A 614 17.89 -31.40 -8.06
CA VAL A 614 17.15 -31.38 -6.80
C VAL A 614 17.95 -30.64 -5.73
N THR A 615 17.56 -29.40 -5.43
CA THR A 615 17.78 -28.81 -4.10
C THR A 615 16.77 -29.41 -3.12
N ARG A 616 17.20 -29.66 -1.88
CA ARG A 616 16.29 -30.18 -0.83
C ARG A 616 15.20 -29.14 -0.53
N PRO A 617 13.93 -29.55 -0.28
CA PRO A 617 12.91 -28.63 0.21
C PRO A 617 13.31 -28.09 1.59
N LYS A 618 13.10 -26.79 1.82
CA LYS A 618 13.37 -26.14 3.11
C LYS A 618 12.36 -26.58 4.17
N SER A 619 12.74 -26.51 5.44
CA SER A 619 11.81 -26.74 6.55
C SER A 619 10.94 -25.50 6.78
N ALA A 620 9.71 -25.68 7.24
CA ALA A 620 8.85 -24.56 7.65
C ALA A 620 9.50 -23.66 8.72
N LEU A 621 10.37 -24.22 9.57
CA LEU A 621 11.17 -23.47 10.54
C LEU A 621 12.27 -22.62 9.91
N ASP A 622 12.75 -22.97 8.71
CA ASP A 622 13.77 -22.22 8.00
C ASP A 622 13.12 -21.09 7.17
N GLU A 623 11.95 -21.34 6.59
CA GLU A 623 11.12 -20.32 5.93
C GLU A 623 10.72 -19.19 6.90
N ILE A 624 10.34 -19.52 8.14
CA ILE A 624 10.01 -18.53 9.18
C ILE A 624 11.24 -17.70 9.56
N LYS A 625 12.43 -18.31 9.69
CA LYS A 625 13.68 -17.58 10.00
C LYS A 625 14.09 -16.65 8.86
N GLU A 626 14.02 -17.13 7.61
CA GLU A 626 14.30 -16.32 6.43
C GLU A 626 13.35 -15.11 6.33
N ALA A 627 12.05 -15.30 6.62
CA ALA A 627 11.09 -14.20 6.67
C ALA A 627 11.39 -13.19 7.80
N GLU A 628 11.77 -13.66 9.00
CA GLU A 628 12.17 -12.79 10.11
C GLU A 628 13.46 -12.01 9.81
N GLU A 629 14.39 -12.62 9.06
CA GLU A 629 15.63 -11.99 8.61
C GLU A 629 15.41 -10.96 7.52
N MET A 630 14.55 -11.23 6.53
CA MET A 630 14.12 -10.22 5.56
C MET A 630 13.42 -9.04 6.23
N TYR A 631 12.61 -9.29 7.27
CA TYR A 631 12.00 -8.22 8.05
C TYR A 631 13.04 -7.40 8.82
N LYS A 632 14.06 -8.04 9.42
CA LYS A 632 15.18 -7.35 10.08
C LYS A 632 16.04 -6.56 9.09
N GLU A 633 16.32 -7.11 7.91
CA GLU A 633 17.01 -6.43 6.80
C GLU A 633 16.28 -5.13 6.41
N MET A 634 14.98 -5.22 6.10
CA MET A 634 14.16 -4.06 5.73
C MET A 634 14.05 -3.01 6.86
N LYS A 635 14.04 -3.43 8.12
CA LYS A 635 13.93 -2.54 9.28
C LYS A 635 15.24 -1.85 9.65
N ASN A 636 16.36 -2.57 9.55
CA ASN A 636 17.66 -2.12 10.05
C ASN A 636 18.52 -1.45 8.98
N ARG A 637 18.25 -1.68 7.69
CA ARG A 637 18.93 -1.00 6.58
C ARG A 637 18.51 0.46 6.49
N THR A 638 19.45 1.39 6.68
CA THR A 638 19.16 2.84 6.66
C THR A 638 20.16 3.61 5.80
N ARG A 639 19.83 4.85 5.44
CA ARG A 639 20.72 5.73 4.66
C ARG A 639 21.96 6.22 5.44
N CYS A 640 21.98 6.06 6.77
CA CYS A 640 23.13 6.38 7.60
C CYS A 640 23.84 5.07 7.98
N TRP A 641 25.09 4.89 7.55
CA TRP A 641 25.93 3.73 7.94
C TRP A 641 27.01 4.10 8.96
N LEU A 642 27.16 5.39 9.31
CA LEU A 642 28.15 5.81 10.29
C LEU A 642 27.84 5.25 11.69
N HIS A 643 28.87 4.80 12.38
CA HIS A 643 28.82 4.28 13.75
C HIS A 643 30.09 4.68 14.50
N PRO A 644 30.05 5.09 15.78
CA PRO A 644 31.26 5.35 16.55
C PRO A 644 32.12 4.08 16.71
N GLY A 645 33.44 4.21 16.69
CA GLY A 645 34.40 3.11 16.85
C GLY A 645 34.78 2.35 15.57
N ILE A 646 34.26 2.73 14.41
CA ILE A 646 34.69 2.17 13.11
C ILE A 646 35.85 2.98 12.49
N VAL A 647 36.67 2.33 11.66
CA VAL A 647 37.75 2.96 10.90
C VAL A 647 37.26 3.25 9.47
N VAL A 648 37.20 4.53 9.10
CA VAL A 648 36.82 4.98 7.75
C VAL A 648 38.01 5.59 7.01
N LYS A 649 37.91 5.65 5.68
CA LYS A 649 38.90 6.30 4.81
C LYS A 649 38.27 7.53 4.15
N ILE A 650 39.00 8.65 4.11
CA ILE A 650 38.54 9.89 3.48
C ILE A 650 38.89 9.86 1.98
N ILE A 651 37.91 10.06 1.09
CA ILE A 651 38.12 10.00 -0.39
C ILE A 651 38.09 11.41 -1.03
N SER A 652 37.71 12.44 -0.27
CA SER A 652 37.42 13.77 -0.82
C SER A 652 38.56 14.76 -0.60
N LYS A 653 39.20 15.19 -1.70
CA LYS A 653 40.19 16.28 -1.71
C LYS A 653 39.66 17.64 -1.17
N ARG A 654 38.33 17.80 -0.99
CA ARG A 654 37.71 19.03 -0.45
C ARG A 654 38.17 19.40 0.96
N TYR A 655 38.59 18.43 1.76
CA TYR A 655 39.06 18.66 3.14
C TYR A 655 40.57 18.93 3.21
N GLY A 656 41.25 19.00 2.06
CA GLY A 656 42.70 19.19 1.93
C GLY A 656 43.37 17.98 1.28
N GLU A 657 44.35 18.22 0.42
CA GLU A 657 45.03 17.14 -0.32
C GLU A 657 45.79 16.18 0.61
N ARG A 658 46.27 16.69 1.75
CA ARG A 658 46.94 15.90 2.82
C ARG A 658 46.01 14.94 3.55
N LEU A 659 44.68 15.13 3.48
CA LEU A 659 43.69 14.27 4.13
C LEU A 659 43.04 13.27 3.17
N ASN A 660 43.41 13.30 1.88
CA ASN A 660 42.87 12.37 0.90
C ASN A 660 43.55 11.00 1.00
N ASN A 661 42.76 9.93 1.04
CA ASN A 661 43.13 8.55 1.37
C ASN A 661 43.60 8.28 2.81
N GLU A 662 43.63 9.29 3.68
CA GLU A 662 43.92 9.09 5.10
C GLU A 662 42.81 8.30 5.80
N LYS A 663 43.18 7.57 6.85
CA LYS A 663 42.28 6.73 7.64
C LYS A 663 42.04 7.36 9.00
N GLY A 664 40.79 7.43 9.42
CA GLY A 664 40.38 7.99 10.71
C GLY A 664 39.41 7.09 11.45
N VAL A 665 39.45 7.16 12.78
CA VAL A 665 38.49 6.50 13.67
C VAL A 665 37.31 7.44 13.90
N VAL A 666 36.09 6.95 13.71
CA VAL A 666 34.87 7.72 14.01
C VAL A 666 34.71 7.81 15.53
N THR A 667 34.94 8.99 16.10
CA THR A 667 34.77 9.21 17.56
C THR A 667 33.32 9.57 17.91
N ASN A 668 32.64 10.32 17.04
CA ASN A 668 31.25 10.73 17.24
C ASN A 668 30.55 10.98 15.88
N VAL A 669 29.21 10.89 15.84
CA VAL A 669 28.40 11.14 14.64
C VAL A 669 27.41 12.27 14.96
N LYS A 670 27.49 13.38 14.20
CA LYS A 670 26.61 14.55 14.32
C LYS A 670 25.57 14.56 13.19
N GLU A 671 24.34 14.92 13.55
CA GLU A 671 23.20 15.11 12.62
C GLU A 671 22.94 13.93 11.67
N GLU A 672 23.28 12.69 12.09
CA GLU A 672 23.15 11.45 11.30
C GLU A 672 23.87 11.47 9.94
N ARG A 673 24.78 12.44 9.69
CA ARG A 673 25.42 12.65 8.38
C ARG A 673 26.89 13.06 8.44
N PHE A 674 27.37 13.58 9.56
CA PHE A 674 28.75 14.02 9.74
C PHE A 674 29.46 13.13 10.75
N ALA A 675 30.59 12.55 10.36
CA ALA A 675 31.50 11.87 11.28
C ALA A 675 32.54 12.85 11.79
N CYS A 676 32.74 12.90 13.11
CA CYS A 676 33.96 13.43 13.70
C CYS A 676 35.01 12.32 13.69
N LEU A 677 36.12 12.55 12.99
CA LEU A 677 37.22 11.62 12.81
C LEU A 677 38.43 12.08 13.60
N GLN A 678 39.10 11.14 14.26
CA GLN A 678 40.47 11.28 14.74
C GLN A 678 41.38 10.53 13.76
N LEU A 679 42.42 11.17 13.25
CA LEU A 679 43.29 10.55 12.24
C LEU A 679 44.20 9.50 12.87
N LEU A 680 44.47 8.41 12.14
CA LEU A 680 45.42 7.38 12.57
C LEU A 680 46.89 7.80 12.36
N SER A 681 47.13 8.89 11.64
CA SER A 681 48.45 9.47 11.37
C SER A 681 48.85 10.58 12.35
N ASP A 682 47.88 11.19 13.04
CA ASP A 682 48.06 12.30 13.98
C ASP A 682 46.88 12.30 14.97
N GLU A 683 47.13 11.89 16.22
CA GLU A 683 46.08 11.68 17.23
C GLU A 683 45.47 13.01 17.74
N ASP A 684 46.16 14.13 17.60
CA ASP A 684 45.66 15.45 18.05
C ASP A 684 44.74 16.11 17.01
N THR A 685 44.81 15.70 15.73
CA THR A 685 44.01 16.30 14.65
C THR A 685 42.64 15.64 14.52
N THR A 686 41.58 16.40 14.84
CA THR A 686 40.18 15.99 14.63
C THR A 686 39.53 16.72 13.46
N VAL A 687 38.83 15.96 12.60
CA VAL A 687 38.25 16.47 11.33
C VAL A 687 36.79 16.05 11.25
N THR A 688 35.88 16.96 10.89
CA THR A 688 34.46 16.63 10.66
C THR A 688 34.18 16.46 9.17
N VAL A 689 33.79 15.26 8.76
CA VAL A 689 33.61 14.86 7.35
C VAL A 689 32.20 14.31 7.12
N GLU A 690 31.58 14.67 6.00
CA GLU A 690 30.24 14.18 5.64
C GLU A 690 30.29 12.75 5.07
N GLN A 691 29.32 11.89 5.39
CA GLN A 691 29.27 10.46 5.02
C GLN A 691 29.57 10.18 3.53
N LYS A 692 29.10 11.04 2.62
CA LYS A 692 29.33 10.93 1.16
C LYS A 692 30.80 11.07 0.72
N HIS A 693 31.70 11.36 1.65
CA HIS A 693 33.13 11.57 1.43
C HIS A 693 33.99 10.52 2.16
N LEU A 694 33.35 9.46 2.69
CA LEU A 694 33.95 8.40 3.48
C LEU A 694 33.72 7.03 2.85
N GLU A 695 34.70 6.15 3.00
CA GLU A 695 34.70 4.74 2.59
C GLU A 695 34.71 3.84 3.83
N THR A 696 34.04 2.70 3.78
CA THR A 696 34.29 1.61 4.73
C THR A 696 35.68 1.02 4.52
N VAL A 697 36.35 0.59 5.58
CA VAL A 697 37.66 -0.07 5.49
C VAL A 697 37.50 -1.54 5.85
N ILE A 698 37.81 -2.44 4.92
CA ILE A 698 37.85 -3.89 5.21
C ILE A 698 39.21 -4.25 5.81
N PRO A 699 39.29 -4.95 6.96
CA PRO A 699 40.55 -5.39 7.54
C PRO A 699 41.07 -6.67 6.86
N ALA A 700 42.26 -7.13 7.25
CA ALA A 700 42.73 -8.46 6.87
C ALA A 700 41.83 -9.58 7.47
N LEU A 701 41.90 -10.78 6.89
CA LEU A 701 41.17 -11.96 7.38
C LEU A 701 41.43 -12.23 8.86
N ASN A 702 40.45 -12.83 9.54
CA ASN A 702 40.42 -13.13 10.97
C ASN A 702 40.52 -11.89 11.89
N ARG A 703 40.11 -10.70 11.41
CA ARG A 703 39.98 -9.48 12.22
C ARG A 703 38.52 -9.09 12.42
N THR A 704 38.28 -8.32 13.49
CA THR A 704 36.96 -7.81 13.88
C THR A 704 36.46 -6.74 12.90
N VAL A 705 35.24 -6.93 12.42
CA VAL A 705 34.43 -5.96 11.68
C VAL A 705 33.15 -5.66 12.45
N LEU A 706 32.61 -4.47 12.26
CA LEU A 706 31.26 -4.12 12.67
C LEU A 706 30.35 -4.18 11.44
N ILE A 707 29.19 -4.82 11.58
CA ILE A 707 28.12 -4.76 10.59
C ILE A 707 27.47 -3.38 10.72
N VAL A 708 27.72 -2.49 9.77
CA VAL A 708 27.26 -1.08 9.82
C VAL A 708 25.84 -0.90 9.27
N ASN A 709 25.33 -1.89 8.53
CA ASN A 709 24.05 -1.84 7.83
C ASN A 709 23.48 -3.26 7.60
N GLY A 710 22.21 -3.37 7.20
CA GLY A 710 21.53 -4.67 7.00
C GLY A 710 21.00 -5.31 8.30
N ALA A 711 20.55 -6.57 8.22
CA ALA A 711 19.75 -7.25 9.25
C ALA A 711 20.42 -7.30 10.64
N TYR A 712 21.75 -7.40 10.69
CA TYR A 712 22.54 -7.53 11.92
C TYR A 712 23.31 -6.27 12.29
N ARG A 713 22.85 -5.11 11.80
CA ARG A 713 23.45 -3.79 12.09
C ARG A 713 23.76 -3.59 13.58
N GLY A 714 24.98 -3.12 13.85
CA GLY A 714 25.52 -2.88 15.19
C GLY A 714 26.19 -4.10 15.84
N GLN A 715 26.14 -5.28 15.22
CA GLN A 715 26.82 -6.47 15.75
C GLN A 715 28.28 -6.56 15.25
N LYS A 716 29.18 -7.01 16.15
CA LYS A 716 30.56 -7.34 15.79
C LYS A 716 30.66 -8.76 15.23
N ALA A 717 31.48 -8.92 14.20
CA ALA A 717 31.74 -10.17 13.53
C ALA A 717 33.25 -10.32 13.19
N THR A 718 33.70 -11.54 12.94
CA THR A 718 35.04 -11.81 12.41
C THR A 718 34.94 -12.06 10.91
N LEU A 719 35.84 -11.42 10.15
CA LEU A 719 35.95 -11.61 8.70
C LEU A 719 36.63 -12.95 8.37
N GLU A 720 35.92 -13.88 7.72
CA GLU A 720 36.47 -15.21 7.38
C GLU A 720 36.99 -15.30 5.95
N SER A 721 36.24 -14.77 4.98
CA SER A 721 36.63 -14.77 3.57
C SER A 721 36.17 -13.50 2.85
N VAL A 722 36.84 -13.19 1.76
CA VAL A 722 36.69 -11.96 0.98
C VAL A 722 36.66 -12.36 -0.50
N ASN A 723 35.60 -11.97 -1.22
CA ASN A 723 35.38 -12.29 -2.62
C ASN A 723 35.44 -11.01 -3.48
N GLU A 724 36.65 -10.70 -3.94
CA GLU A 724 36.95 -9.51 -4.75
C GLU A 724 36.14 -9.40 -6.04
N LYS A 725 35.67 -10.52 -6.62
CA LYS A 725 34.88 -10.51 -7.86
C LYS A 725 33.45 -10.02 -7.65
N ASN A 726 32.90 -10.21 -6.45
CA ASN A 726 31.51 -9.91 -6.11
C ASN A 726 31.38 -8.77 -5.10
N TYR A 727 32.49 -8.10 -4.73
CA TYR A 727 32.55 -7.05 -3.69
C TYR A 727 31.86 -7.45 -2.37
N SER A 728 32.00 -8.72 -2.00
CA SER A 728 31.30 -9.31 -0.86
C SER A 728 32.20 -10.19 0.00
N ALA A 729 31.84 -10.34 1.27
CA ALA A 729 32.60 -11.06 2.28
C ALA A 729 31.71 -12.06 3.03
N SER A 730 32.35 -13.07 3.62
CA SER A 730 31.71 -13.94 4.61
C SER A 730 32.19 -13.57 6.01
N VAL A 731 31.25 -13.31 6.92
CA VAL A 731 31.52 -12.84 8.28
C VAL A 731 30.81 -13.71 9.32
N ARG A 732 31.47 -14.02 10.43
CA ARG A 732 30.90 -14.81 11.54
C ARG A 732 30.57 -13.91 12.74
N ILE A 733 29.33 -13.91 13.21
CA ILE A 733 28.88 -13.07 14.33
C ILE A 733 29.59 -13.50 15.63
N CYS A 734 30.18 -12.54 16.35
CA CYS A 734 30.97 -12.79 17.56
C CYS A 734 30.22 -12.53 18.87
N GLU A 735 29.27 -11.62 18.87
CA GLU A 735 28.56 -11.12 20.05
C GLU A 735 27.03 -11.29 19.92
N GLY A 736 26.32 -11.45 21.04
CA GLY A 736 24.86 -11.56 21.09
C GLY A 736 24.30 -12.99 20.97
N VAL A 737 22.97 -13.08 20.88
CA VAL A 737 22.19 -14.35 20.93
C VAL A 737 22.47 -15.27 19.74
N ILE A 738 22.99 -14.73 18.63
CA ILE A 738 23.19 -15.42 17.35
C ILE A 738 24.71 -15.67 17.10
N ARG A 739 25.50 -15.69 18.18
CA ARG A 739 26.95 -15.92 18.15
C ARG A 739 27.30 -17.22 17.43
N GLY A 740 28.32 -17.16 16.57
CA GLY A 740 28.84 -18.29 15.80
C GLY A 740 28.19 -18.49 14.43
N ARG A 741 27.07 -17.80 14.13
CA ARG A 741 26.44 -17.84 12.81
C ARG A 741 27.33 -17.23 11.73
N LEU A 742 27.43 -17.93 10.61
CA LEU A 742 28.05 -17.44 9.38
C LEU A 742 27.02 -16.67 8.54
N LEU A 743 27.43 -15.51 8.05
CA LEU A 743 26.72 -14.74 7.02
C LEU A 743 27.57 -14.78 5.76
N GLU A 744 27.01 -15.25 4.66
CA GLU A 744 27.68 -15.34 3.35
C GLU A 744 27.20 -14.21 2.43
N ASN A 745 28.08 -13.73 1.55
CA ASN A 745 27.79 -12.70 0.55
C ASN A 745 27.36 -11.32 1.10
N VAL A 746 27.93 -10.88 2.22
CA VAL A 746 27.69 -9.53 2.77
C VAL A 746 28.47 -8.48 1.98
N GLU A 747 27.80 -7.43 1.49
CA GLU A 747 28.41 -6.35 0.68
C GLU A 747 29.45 -5.54 1.48
N TYR A 748 30.55 -5.11 0.85
CA TYR A 748 31.60 -4.32 1.53
C TYR A 748 31.11 -2.96 2.08
N GLU A 749 30.01 -2.41 1.55
CA GLU A 749 29.40 -1.18 2.07
C GLU A 749 28.70 -1.40 3.42
N ASP A 750 28.26 -2.62 3.71
CA ASP A 750 27.48 -2.97 4.89
C ASP A 750 28.36 -3.47 6.08
N ILE A 751 29.68 -3.61 5.88
CA ILE A 751 30.67 -3.97 6.92
C ILE A 751 31.86 -3.00 6.97
N CYS A 752 32.39 -2.75 8.16
CA CYS A 752 33.53 -1.84 8.35
C CYS A 752 34.47 -2.33 9.46
N LYS A 753 35.78 -2.06 9.34
CA LYS A 753 36.78 -2.40 10.37
C LYS A 753 36.42 -1.74 11.70
N TRP A 754 36.34 -2.55 12.75
CA TRP A 754 36.23 -2.07 14.12
C TRP A 754 37.61 -1.67 14.66
N HIS A 755 37.69 -0.58 15.45
CA HIS A 755 38.97 -0.06 15.94
C HIS A 755 39.45 -0.69 17.26
N GLY A 756 38.53 -1.07 18.17
CA GLY A 756 38.84 -1.67 19.48
C GLY A 756 38.29 -3.07 19.66
#